data_AF-A0A1I3IAD2-F1
#
_entry.id   AF-A0A1I3IAD2-F1
#
_cell.length_a   1.000
_cell.length_b   1.000
_cell.length_c   1.000
_cell.angle_alpha   90.00
_cell.angle_beta   90.00
_cell.angle_gamma   90.00
#
_symmetry.space_group_name_H-M   'P 1'
#
loop_
_entity.id
_entity.type
_entity.pdbx_description
1 polymer ?
#
loop_
_entity_poly.entity_id
_entity_poly.type
_entity_poly.pdbx_seq_one_letter_code
_entity_poly.pdbx_strand_id
1 'polypeptide(L)'
;MSTRRISVRWKRHLSALMGWLLCLLSVGTLAAEEVVETPPPLPLTSRLDLLFQKTVSLLDKVIFYRLGRTERLSVTIAPEVIYVRDRGTSGPFERLGAADNQLPTTLTASELDLWSAGKKLLPGITINGQRQDYRWGQLGDRLVDYVTVKFNPPAAGPVRYGDVFIADSDGKTFRQRGRSPYEVTDVAVSRETVASWASQGWLAAPANPVPGETLPVTQESIGGVPLIVAWLSIGALFYTLYLRGVNIWGFRHAIEIVSGRYDNPAETGEVTHFQALSSALAGTLGLGNIAGVTIAMTIGGPGAFFWMLVSGFIGMAAKFAECTLGLKYREILSDGTVLGGPMQYLRRGFADRGFRRLGGVLAVVFCIMCILGSIGGGNMLQANLAAASALHLFQDAEYEELGRLTKEIEAAVDSAQVGTLQQQRNALRDRMTSFTTSFNFVYGGLLAACVGLVIIGGIKRIGQAAERIVPAMCVLYSGACLFIIFKHFGRIPEVISEVWADAFTGSAVSGGIIGVMVIGTQRAAFSNEAGTGSAPIAHSAARTEEPVREGCVALLEPFIDTIVVCSMTALVILITGAWNHAEWVHVQGLSGSALTSRAFGAEIAWFPYVLAISITLFAYSTILSWSYYGERSWVYLFGARSTLVYKTLAVSCTFFGTLANLGSVLDFSDMMILGMGFPNILGILLLAPEVRRDLLDYWSRYRSGQFPIYKQGHLSSAASTRAEMAGD
;
A
#
# COMPACT_ATOMS: atom_id res chain seq x y z
N MET A 1 -43.00 23.56 8.47
CA MET A 1 -42.00 24.26 7.61
C MET A 1 -40.55 23.77 7.76
N SER A 2 -40.22 22.70 8.51
CA SER A 2 -38.83 22.27 8.75
C SER A 2 -38.33 21.07 7.92
N THR A 3 -39.15 20.42 7.10
CA THR A 3 -38.76 19.22 6.34
C THR A 3 -38.15 19.51 4.95
N ARG A 4 -38.38 20.69 4.36
CA ARG A 4 -37.82 21.03 3.03
C ARG A 4 -36.36 21.50 3.05
N ARG A 5 -35.87 22.11 4.15
CA ARG A 5 -34.50 22.67 4.22
C ARG A 5 -33.39 21.61 4.36
N ILE A 6 -33.70 20.40 4.85
CA ILE A 6 -32.72 19.32 4.98
C ILE A 6 -32.43 18.67 3.61
N SER A 7 -33.43 18.55 2.73
CA SER A 7 -33.27 17.95 1.40
C SER A 7 -32.34 18.73 0.45
N VAL A 8 -32.30 20.07 0.57
CA VAL A 8 -31.52 20.94 -0.32
C VAL A 8 -30.04 20.96 0.08
N ARG A 9 -29.73 20.89 1.39
CA ARG A 9 -28.35 20.84 1.88
C ARG A 9 -27.68 19.51 1.55
N TRP A 10 -28.42 18.40 1.65
CA TRP A 10 -27.95 17.07 1.25
C TRP A 10 -27.80 16.91 -0.26
N LYS A 11 -28.70 17.45 -1.08
CA LYS A 11 -28.52 17.46 -2.55
C LYS A 11 -27.23 18.17 -2.98
N ARG A 12 -26.83 19.22 -2.25
CA ARG A 12 -25.62 20.01 -2.52
C ARG A 12 -24.32 19.28 -2.12
N HIS A 13 -24.37 18.44 -1.07
CA HIS A 13 -23.28 17.53 -0.71
C HIS A 13 -23.23 16.30 -1.63
N LEU A 14 -24.38 15.78 -2.05
CA LEU A 14 -24.47 14.72 -3.07
C LEU A 14 -23.94 15.20 -4.41
N SER A 15 -24.25 16.43 -4.83
CA SER A 15 -23.70 17.02 -6.07
C SER A 15 -22.20 17.33 -5.95
N ALA A 16 -21.69 17.63 -4.75
CA ALA A 16 -20.26 17.79 -4.53
C ALA A 16 -19.53 16.45 -4.57
N LEU A 17 -20.11 15.39 -4.02
CA LEU A 17 -19.59 14.01 -4.04
C LEU A 17 -19.71 13.38 -5.45
N MET A 18 -20.78 13.70 -6.16
CA MET A 18 -21.00 13.30 -7.56
C MET A 18 -20.16 14.14 -8.53
N GLY A 19 -19.87 15.40 -8.19
CA GLY A 19 -18.85 16.21 -8.85
C GLY A 19 -17.44 15.70 -8.59
N TRP A 20 -17.18 15.17 -7.39
CA TRP A 20 -15.95 14.45 -7.04
C TRP A 20 -15.78 13.18 -7.88
N LEU A 21 -16.88 12.44 -8.08
CA LEU A 21 -16.90 11.26 -8.93
C LEU A 21 -16.75 11.60 -10.40
N LEU A 22 -17.46 12.61 -10.89
CA LEU A 22 -17.27 13.10 -12.26
C LEU A 22 -15.84 13.61 -12.51
N CYS A 23 -15.15 14.13 -11.48
CA CYS A 23 -13.75 14.53 -11.58
C CYS A 23 -12.82 13.32 -11.69
N LEU A 24 -13.02 12.28 -10.86
CA LEU A 24 -12.33 10.98 -10.98
C LEU A 24 -12.57 10.31 -12.34
N LEU A 25 -13.77 10.47 -12.90
CA LEU A 25 -14.15 9.97 -14.22
C LEU A 25 -13.58 10.81 -15.38
N SER A 26 -13.22 12.07 -15.13
CA SER A 26 -12.70 13.01 -16.14
C SER A 26 -11.20 12.98 -16.37
N VAL A 27 -10.44 12.13 -15.66
CA VAL A 27 -8.97 12.00 -15.85
C VAL A 27 -8.62 11.30 -17.19
N GLY A 28 -9.62 10.80 -17.91
CA GLY A 28 -9.44 10.10 -19.19
C GLY A 28 -9.75 10.92 -20.44
N THR A 29 -9.23 12.14 -20.60
CA THR A 29 -9.07 12.77 -21.93
C THR A 29 -8.10 13.96 -21.84
N LEU A 30 -6.88 13.81 -22.36
CA LEU A 30 -6.06 14.94 -22.78
C LEU A 30 -5.67 14.71 -24.23
N ALA A 31 -6.50 15.24 -25.14
CA ALA A 31 -6.09 15.57 -26.50
C ALA A 31 -5.47 16.97 -26.49
N ALA A 32 -4.48 17.14 -27.35
CA ALA A 32 -3.63 18.31 -27.51
C ALA A 32 -4.39 19.63 -27.75
N GLU A 33 -3.85 20.73 -27.25
CA GLU A 33 -3.75 22.01 -27.98
C GLU A 33 -2.80 23.00 -27.27
N GLU A 34 -1.95 23.66 -28.04
CA GLU A 34 -1.10 24.79 -27.66
C GLU A 34 -1.81 26.14 -27.85
N VAL A 35 -1.18 27.19 -27.28
CA VAL A 35 -1.29 28.65 -27.54
C VAL A 35 -1.93 29.53 -26.45
N VAL A 36 -1.05 30.02 -25.57
CA VAL A 36 -0.76 31.41 -25.10
C VAL A 36 -1.90 32.40 -24.67
N GLU A 37 -1.57 33.06 -23.53
CA GLU A 37 -1.96 34.39 -22.99
C GLU A 37 -3.16 34.56 -22.02
N THR A 38 -2.77 34.84 -20.76
CA THR A 38 -3.55 35.08 -19.51
C THR A 38 -4.34 33.87 -18.99
N PRO A 39 -4.16 33.47 -17.70
CA PRO A 39 -4.86 32.29 -17.20
C PRO A 39 -6.35 32.60 -17.07
N PRO A 40 -7.23 31.90 -17.82
CA PRO A 40 -8.65 31.93 -17.52
C PRO A 40 -8.88 31.39 -16.10
N PRO A 41 -9.99 31.74 -15.43
CA PRO A 41 -10.32 31.15 -14.15
C PRO A 41 -10.24 29.62 -14.26
N LEU A 42 -9.40 29.02 -13.40
CA LEU A 42 -9.11 27.59 -13.41
C LEU A 42 -10.38 26.77 -13.68
N PRO A 43 -10.35 25.86 -14.68
CA PRO A 43 -11.43 24.91 -14.94
C PRO A 43 -11.90 24.23 -13.64
N LEU A 44 -13.17 23.82 -13.59
CA LEU A 44 -13.73 23.15 -12.41
C LEU A 44 -12.88 21.93 -12.00
N THR A 45 -12.35 21.20 -12.97
CA THR A 45 -11.41 20.07 -12.80
C THR A 45 -10.14 20.51 -12.07
N SER A 46 -9.45 21.55 -12.54
CA SER A 46 -8.23 22.06 -11.90
C SER A 46 -8.48 22.64 -10.50
N ARG A 47 -9.66 23.21 -10.24
CA ARG A 47 -10.06 23.65 -8.89
C ARG A 47 -10.30 22.48 -7.93
N LEU A 48 -10.88 21.39 -8.44
CA LEU A 48 -11.09 20.16 -7.69
C LEU A 48 -9.75 19.46 -7.42
N ASP A 49 -8.83 19.43 -8.39
CA ASP A 49 -7.46 18.92 -8.21
C ASP A 49 -6.68 19.70 -7.15
N LEU A 50 -6.77 21.04 -7.15
CA LEU A 50 -6.15 21.88 -6.11
C LEU A 50 -6.75 21.65 -4.72
N LEU A 51 -8.06 21.44 -4.64
CA LEU A 51 -8.74 21.09 -3.40
C LEU A 51 -8.29 19.71 -2.91
N PHE A 52 -8.20 18.75 -3.82
CA PHE A 52 -7.73 17.40 -3.57
C PHE A 52 -6.28 17.41 -3.07
N GLN A 53 -5.36 18.08 -3.76
CA GLN A 53 -3.97 18.22 -3.34
C GLN A 53 -3.83 18.90 -1.98
N LYS A 54 -4.66 19.91 -1.68
CA LYS A 54 -4.71 20.54 -0.35
C LYS A 54 -5.17 19.55 0.73
N THR A 55 -6.20 18.76 0.46
CA THR A 55 -6.71 17.76 1.41
C THR A 55 -5.69 16.64 1.63
N VAL A 56 -5.09 16.10 0.56
CA VAL A 56 -4.00 15.12 0.61
C VAL A 56 -2.83 15.67 1.44
N SER A 57 -2.37 16.88 1.16
CA SER A 57 -1.28 17.53 1.90
C SER A 57 -1.62 17.72 3.39
N LEU A 58 -2.87 17.97 3.72
CA LEU A 58 -3.30 18.16 5.11
C LEU A 58 -3.41 16.82 5.85
N LEU A 59 -3.91 15.77 5.20
CA LEU A 59 -3.91 14.40 5.72
C LEU A 59 -2.48 13.89 5.93
N ASP A 60 -1.59 14.20 4.98
CA ASP A 60 -0.18 13.85 5.04
C ASP A 60 0.50 14.48 6.27
N LYS A 61 0.24 15.76 6.52
CA LYS A 61 0.75 16.50 7.68
C LYS A 61 0.19 16.07 9.03
N VAL A 62 -0.95 15.37 9.07
CA VAL A 62 -1.66 15.06 10.33
C VAL A 62 -1.67 13.57 10.62
N ILE A 63 -2.28 12.75 9.75
CA ILE A 63 -2.47 11.31 9.98
C ILE A 63 -1.24 10.51 9.53
N PHE A 64 -0.61 10.93 8.44
CA PHE A 64 0.62 10.32 7.93
C PHE A 64 1.87 11.07 8.39
N TYR A 65 1.70 11.95 9.38
CA TYR A 65 2.82 12.63 10.02
C TYR A 65 3.85 11.59 10.42
N ARG A 66 5.07 11.74 9.92
CA ARG A 66 6.13 10.78 10.22
C ARG A 66 6.78 11.17 11.55
N LEU A 67 6.67 10.29 12.53
CA LEU A 67 7.34 10.36 13.82
C LEU A 67 8.84 10.14 13.62
N GLY A 68 9.63 10.96 14.30
CA GLY A 68 11.09 10.93 14.19
C GLY A 68 11.59 11.82 13.05
N ARG A 69 12.86 11.66 12.70
CA ARG A 69 13.54 12.57 11.78
C ARG A 69 13.08 12.29 10.35
N THR A 70 12.41 13.25 9.73
CA THR A 70 11.84 13.08 8.38
C THR A 70 12.76 13.61 7.31
N GLU A 71 13.43 14.73 7.61
CA GLU A 71 14.17 15.52 6.65
C GLU A 71 15.35 16.21 7.34
N ARG A 72 16.54 16.14 6.74
CA ARG A 72 17.70 16.93 7.13
C ARG A 72 17.94 18.04 6.12
N LEU A 73 18.30 19.20 6.64
CA LEU A 73 18.88 20.29 5.88
C LEU A 73 20.40 20.06 5.85
N SER A 74 20.99 20.02 4.67
CA SER A 74 22.43 19.95 4.52
C SER A 74 22.96 21.22 3.86
N VAL A 75 24.11 21.67 4.36
CA VAL A 75 24.93 22.73 3.79
C VAL A 75 26.29 22.12 3.48
N THR A 76 26.73 22.29 2.25
CA THR A 76 28.02 21.77 1.78
C THR A 76 28.99 22.91 1.55
N ILE A 77 30.15 22.85 2.21
CA ILE A 77 31.17 23.91 2.14
C ILE A 77 32.34 23.46 1.27
N ALA A 78 32.66 22.17 1.33
CA ALA A 78 33.61 21.49 0.45
C ALA A 78 33.13 20.04 0.23
N PRO A 79 33.66 19.31 -0.78
CA PRO A 79 33.27 17.92 -1.05
C PRO A 79 33.47 16.95 0.11
N GLU A 80 34.14 17.33 1.20
CA GLU A 80 34.35 16.48 2.38
C GLU A 80 33.82 17.11 3.68
N VAL A 81 33.15 18.27 3.59
CA VAL A 81 32.71 19.05 4.75
C VAL A 81 31.24 19.44 4.58
N ILE A 82 30.37 18.60 5.13
CA ILE A 82 28.95 18.89 5.27
C ILE A 82 28.62 19.30 6.69
N TYR A 83 27.76 20.30 6.79
CA TYR A 83 27.05 20.65 8.00
C TYR A 83 25.57 20.29 7.83
N VAL A 84 25.01 19.53 8.75
CA VAL A 84 23.59 19.15 8.76
C VAL A 84 22.86 19.82 9.90
N ARG A 85 21.60 20.12 9.67
CA ARG A 85 20.67 20.58 10.70
C ARG A 85 19.33 19.89 10.49
N ASP A 86 18.72 19.48 11.59
CA ASP A 86 17.38 18.90 11.54
C ASP A 86 16.37 19.98 11.10
N ARG A 87 15.51 19.64 10.14
CA ARG A 87 14.52 20.60 9.60
C ARG A 87 13.57 21.06 10.72
N GLY A 88 13.39 22.38 10.83
CA GLY A 88 12.51 23.01 11.84
C GLY A 88 13.20 23.37 13.17
N THR A 89 14.51 23.13 13.29
CA THR A 89 15.32 23.56 14.44
C THR A 89 16.04 24.89 14.16
N SER A 90 16.18 25.74 15.17
CA SER A 90 16.91 27.02 15.09
C SER A 90 18.37 26.92 15.56
N GLY A 91 18.84 25.72 15.90
CA GLY A 91 20.22 25.46 16.32
C GLY A 91 21.25 25.61 15.19
N PRO A 92 22.56 25.56 15.52
CA PRO A 92 23.62 25.56 14.52
C PRO A 92 23.61 24.26 13.72
N PHE A 93 24.10 24.30 12.48
CA PHE A 93 24.36 23.09 11.69
C PHE A 93 25.59 22.37 12.26
N GLU A 94 25.54 21.05 12.40
CA GLU A 94 26.60 20.21 12.94
C GLU A 94 27.39 19.53 11.82
N ARG A 95 28.72 19.46 11.93
CA ARG A 95 29.57 18.85 10.90
C ARG A 95 29.46 17.32 10.89
N LEU A 96 29.24 16.72 9.73
CA LEU A 96 29.36 15.28 9.49
C LEU A 96 30.80 14.96 9.02
N GLY A 97 31.53 14.13 9.77
CA GLY A 97 32.88 13.64 9.40
C GLY A 97 33.97 13.91 10.44
N ALA A 98 35.17 13.33 10.22
CA ALA A 98 36.30 13.39 11.14
C ALA A 98 36.85 14.82 11.31
N ALA A 99 37.46 15.08 12.47
CA ALA A 99 37.87 16.41 12.86
C ALA A 99 39.08 16.94 12.09
N ASP A 100 38.86 17.73 11.05
CA ASP A 100 39.89 18.65 10.56
C ASP A 100 39.96 19.86 11.51
N ASN A 101 41.17 20.15 12.00
CA ASN A 101 41.47 21.12 13.06
C ASN A 101 41.35 22.60 12.61
N GLN A 102 41.05 22.86 11.34
CA GLN A 102 40.96 24.21 10.79
C GLN A 102 39.53 24.72 10.56
N LEU A 103 38.50 23.86 10.71
CA LEU A 103 37.10 24.21 10.45
C LEU A 103 36.23 24.01 11.71
N PRO A 104 35.25 24.90 11.94
CA PRO A 104 34.40 24.83 13.13
C PRO A 104 33.54 23.56 13.14
N THR A 105 33.29 22.98 14.31
CA THR A 105 32.46 21.78 14.48
C THR A 105 30.97 22.04 14.27
N THR A 106 30.56 23.30 14.43
CA THR A 106 29.17 23.76 14.27
C THR A 106 29.13 25.09 13.52
N LEU A 107 28.06 25.36 12.78
CA LEU A 107 27.90 26.56 11.95
C LEU A 107 26.55 27.24 12.23
N THR A 108 26.57 28.46 12.76
CA THR A 108 25.34 29.22 13.07
C THR A 108 24.72 29.84 11.81
N ALA A 109 23.43 30.20 11.85
CA ALA A 109 22.75 30.83 10.71
C ALA A 109 23.41 32.15 10.27
N SER A 110 23.90 32.96 11.21
CA SER A 110 24.64 34.19 10.92
C SER A 110 26.01 33.95 10.27
N GLU A 111 26.69 32.87 10.63
CA GLU A 111 27.96 32.47 9.99
C GLU A 111 27.71 31.90 8.59
N LEU A 112 26.60 31.19 8.40
CA LEU A 112 26.16 30.69 7.11
C LEU A 112 25.89 31.84 6.11
N ASP A 113 25.21 32.88 6.55
CA ASP A 113 24.95 34.08 5.74
C ASP A 113 26.25 34.81 5.37
N LEU A 114 27.18 34.97 6.31
CA LEU A 114 28.51 35.56 6.08
C LEU A 114 29.35 34.73 5.11
N TRP A 115 29.31 33.40 5.22
CA TRP A 115 30.09 32.49 4.37
C TRP A 115 29.49 32.37 2.98
N SER A 116 28.16 32.46 2.87
CA SER A 116 27.44 32.58 1.60
C SER A 116 27.81 33.87 0.87
N ALA A 117 27.76 35.01 1.57
CA ALA A 117 28.16 36.31 1.03
C ALA A 117 29.65 36.34 0.63
N GLY A 118 30.50 35.62 1.37
CA GLY A 118 31.91 35.44 1.07
C GLY A 118 32.22 34.40 -0.01
N LYS A 119 31.21 33.79 -0.64
CA LYS A 119 31.35 32.70 -1.63
C LYS A 119 32.19 31.49 -1.14
N LYS A 120 32.21 31.26 0.18
CA LYS A 120 32.91 30.13 0.81
C LYS A 120 32.06 28.85 0.83
N LEU A 121 30.75 28.97 0.62
CA LEU A 121 29.84 27.83 0.47
C LEU A 121 29.82 27.39 -0.99
N LEU A 122 29.73 26.08 -1.24
CA LEU A 122 29.50 25.58 -2.59
C LEU A 122 28.12 26.06 -3.05
N PRO A 123 28.03 26.87 -4.12
CA PRO A 123 26.76 27.42 -4.55
C PRO A 123 25.78 26.31 -4.95
N GLY A 124 24.51 26.48 -4.60
CA GLY A 124 23.39 25.89 -5.32
C GLY A 124 23.24 26.73 -6.58
N ILE A 125 24.04 26.42 -7.60
CA ILE A 125 24.37 27.37 -8.66
C ILE A 125 23.12 27.81 -9.44
N THR A 126 23.00 29.13 -9.59
CA THR A 126 22.32 29.75 -10.75
C THR A 126 23.38 30.49 -11.56
N ILE A 127 23.49 30.19 -12.85
CA ILE A 127 24.32 30.96 -13.81
C ILE A 127 23.38 31.48 -14.90
N ASN A 128 23.45 32.79 -15.17
CA ASN A 128 22.65 33.48 -16.20
C ASN A 128 21.13 33.30 -16.11
N GLY A 129 20.58 33.15 -14.90
CA GLY A 129 19.13 33.04 -14.69
C GLY A 129 18.52 31.67 -15.01
N GLN A 130 19.32 30.62 -15.27
CA GLN A 130 18.84 29.24 -15.39
C GLN A 130 19.48 28.30 -14.34
N ARG A 131 18.68 27.32 -13.89
CA ARG A 131 18.91 26.42 -12.74
C ARG A 131 19.72 25.19 -13.16
N GLN A 132 20.66 24.74 -12.32
CA GLN A 132 21.45 23.52 -12.57
C GLN A 132 20.68 22.24 -12.16
N ASP A 133 20.88 21.15 -12.92
CA ASP A 133 20.03 19.94 -12.93
C ASP A 133 20.63 18.69 -12.23
N TYR A 134 21.50 18.81 -11.20
CA TYR A 134 22.05 17.62 -10.48
C TYR A 134 22.40 17.87 -8.98
N ARG A 135 22.80 16.81 -8.22
CA ARG A 135 22.83 16.73 -6.74
C ARG A 135 24.23 16.41 -6.14
N TRP A 136 24.36 16.50 -4.82
CA TRP A 136 25.48 15.99 -4.01
C TRP A 136 25.03 14.77 -3.17
N GLY A 137 25.93 13.83 -2.86
CA GLY A 137 25.65 12.68 -1.98
C GLY A 137 26.82 12.06 -1.28
N GLN A 138 26.51 11.04 -0.49
CA GLN A 138 27.44 10.45 0.47
C GLN A 138 27.72 8.98 0.14
N LEU A 139 29.01 8.62 0.13
CA LEU A 139 29.55 7.27 -0.06
C LEU A 139 30.43 6.95 1.16
N GLY A 140 29.85 6.25 2.14
CA GLY A 140 30.52 6.00 3.43
C GLY A 140 30.67 7.30 4.24
N ASP A 141 31.87 7.56 4.75
CA ASP A 141 32.22 8.81 5.45
C ASP A 141 32.67 9.93 4.49
N ARG A 142 32.62 9.69 3.17
CA ARG A 142 33.06 10.66 2.14
C ARG A 142 31.89 11.20 1.34
N LEU A 143 31.94 12.48 1.00
CA LEU A 143 30.97 13.18 0.19
C LEU A 143 31.46 13.34 -1.24
N VAL A 144 30.54 13.28 -2.18
CA VAL A 144 30.81 13.16 -3.61
C VAL A 144 29.70 13.84 -4.41
N ASP A 145 30.07 14.63 -5.42
CA ASP A 145 29.09 15.12 -6.40
C ASP A 145 28.45 13.91 -7.05
N TYR A 146 27.11 13.84 -7.14
CA TYR A 146 26.48 12.84 -7.98
C TYR A 146 25.51 13.36 -9.01
N VAL A 147 25.70 12.89 -10.24
CA VAL A 147 24.76 13.12 -11.32
C VAL A 147 23.96 11.85 -11.55
N THR A 148 22.64 11.97 -11.47
CA THR A 148 21.73 10.88 -11.80
C THR A 148 21.24 11.07 -13.23
N VAL A 149 21.52 10.09 -14.06
CA VAL A 149 21.17 10.12 -15.48
C VAL A 149 19.66 9.92 -15.62
N LYS A 150 18.96 10.93 -16.12
CA LYS A 150 17.50 10.95 -16.36
C LYS A 150 17.14 10.47 -17.77
N PHE A 151 18.08 10.54 -18.71
CA PHE A 151 17.97 9.99 -20.06
C PHE A 151 19.36 9.55 -20.53
N ASN A 152 19.46 8.43 -21.26
CA ASN A 152 20.77 7.90 -21.62
C ASN A 152 21.52 8.75 -22.64
N PRO A 153 22.72 9.27 -22.29
CA PRO A 153 23.52 10.09 -23.19
C PRO A 153 24.19 9.24 -24.30
N PRO A 154 24.07 9.61 -25.58
CA PRO A 154 24.49 8.82 -26.75
C PRO A 154 26.01 8.76 -26.99
N ALA A 155 26.85 9.27 -26.08
CA ALA A 155 28.31 9.33 -26.26
C ALA A 155 29.11 9.01 -24.98
N ALA A 156 28.52 8.30 -24.02
CA ALA A 156 29.04 8.21 -22.66
C ALA A 156 29.74 6.90 -22.28
N GLY A 157 29.74 5.87 -23.12
CA GLY A 157 30.17 4.53 -22.69
C GLY A 157 29.10 3.83 -21.82
N PRO A 158 29.44 3.01 -20.81
CA PRO A 158 28.52 2.08 -20.13
C PRO A 158 27.55 2.75 -19.11
N VAL A 159 27.06 3.94 -19.46
CA VAL A 159 26.24 4.84 -18.63
C VAL A 159 24.75 4.68 -18.97
N ARG A 160 23.92 4.37 -17.97
CA ARG A 160 22.51 3.98 -18.07
C ARG A 160 21.58 4.88 -17.24
N TYR A 161 20.28 4.70 -17.46
CA TYR A 161 19.23 5.50 -16.83
C TYR A 161 19.15 5.13 -15.35
N GLY A 162 19.16 6.13 -14.48
CA GLY A 162 19.26 5.94 -13.04
C GLY A 162 20.67 5.70 -12.53
N ASP A 163 21.68 5.61 -13.41
CA ASP A 163 23.07 5.52 -12.96
C ASP A 163 23.49 6.80 -12.27
N VAL A 164 24.26 6.59 -11.21
CA VAL A 164 24.73 7.64 -10.32
C VAL A 164 26.23 7.75 -10.52
N PHE A 165 26.71 8.84 -11.10
CA PHE A 165 28.15 9.09 -11.29
C PHE A 165 28.65 9.99 -10.20
N ILE A 166 29.74 9.58 -9.57
CA ILE A 166 30.34 10.11 -8.36
C ILE A 166 31.61 10.86 -8.75
N ALA A 167 31.74 12.16 -8.47
CA ALA A 167 33.00 12.86 -8.73
C ALA A 167 34.16 12.22 -7.97
N ASP A 168 35.27 12.01 -8.69
CA ASP A 168 36.51 11.51 -8.10
C ASP A 168 37.25 12.65 -7.39
N SER A 169 38.22 12.31 -6.54
CA SER A 169 38.98 13.29 -5.73
C SER A 169 39.78 14.30 -6.56
N ASP A 170 39.96 14.04 -7.86
CA ASP A 170 40.62 14.93 -8.81
C ASP A 170 39.73 16.10 -9.29
N GLY A 171 38.42 16.05 -9.02
CA GLY A 171 37.43 17.07 -9.42
C GLY A 171 37.23 17.22 -10.94
N LYS A 172 37.79 16.31 -11.74
CA LYS A 172 37.82 16.34 -13.22
C LYS A 172 37.08 15.17 -13.83
N THR A 173 36.99 14.05 -13.12
CA THR A 173 36.30 12.85 -13.57
C THR A 173 35.21 12.42 -12.59
N PHE A 174 34.18 11.75 -13.09
CA PHE A 174 33.11 11.14 -12.32
C PHE A 174 33.08 9.64 -12.59
N ARG A 175 33.03 8.81 -11.55
CA ARG A 175 32.97 7.35 -11.66
C ARG A 175 31.58 6.81 -11.35
N GLN A 176 31.13 5.82 -12.10
CA GLN A 176 29.81 5.22 -11.93
C GLN A 176 29.74 4.43 -10.62
N ARG A 177 28.71 4.70 -9.81
CA ARG A 177 28.39 3.97 -8.58
C ARG A 177 27.92 2.56 -8.92
N GLY A 178 28.47 1.57 -8.22
CA GLY A 178 28.10 0.17 -8.31
C GLY A 178 26.76 -0.16 -7.63
N ARG A 179 26.49 -1.45 -7.44
CA ARG A 179 25.20 -1.94 -6.90
C ARG A 179 25.08 -1.68 -5.40
N SER A 180 26.19 -1.69 -4.67
CA SER A 180 26.25 -1.22 -3.29
C SER A 180 26.41 0.32 -3.26
N PRO A 181 25.76 1.04 -2.32
CA PRO A 181 25.98 2.48 -2.13
C PRO A 181 27.42 2.87 -1.83
N TYR A 182 28.31 1.89 -1.61
CA TYR A 182 29.72 2.06 -1.27
C TYR A 182 30.69 1.57 -2.35
N GLU A 183 30.17 1.00 -3.44
CA GLU A 183 30.96 0.42 -4.53
C GLU A 183 31.08 1.45 -5.68
N VAL A 184 32.29 1.63 -6.21
CA VAL A 184 32.56 2.52 -7.35
C VAL A 184 33.20 1.66 -8.44
N THR A 185 32.65 1.72 -9.65
CA THR A 185 33.13 0.92 -10.78
C THR A 185 34.26 1.62 -11.54
N ASP A 186 34.95 0.90 -12.43
CA ASP A 186 36.04 1.44 -13.27
C ASP A 186 35.55 2.39 -14.38
N VAL A 187 34.24 2.57 -14.51
CA VAL A 187 33.63 3.44 -15.52
C VAL A 187 33.74 4.89 -15.08
N ALA A 188 34.53 5.68 -15.81
CA ALA A 188 34.75 7.11 -15.53
C ALA A 188 34.32 7.99 -16.72
N VAL A 189 33.72 9.15 -16.43
CA VAL A 189 33.30 10.18 -17.40
C VAL A 189 33.83 11.54 -17.00
N SER A 190 34.17 12.40 -17.97
CA SER A 190 34.75 13.71 -17.66
C SER A 190 33.67 14.71 -17.22
N ARG A 191 34.09 15.72 -16.45
CA ARG A 191 33.22 16.82 -16.00
C ARG A 191 32.60 17.63 -17.15
N GLU A 192 33.30 17.74 -18.28
CA GLU A 192 32.82 18.42 -19.48
C GLU A 192 31.68 17.63 -20.15
N THR A 193 31.78 16.30 -20.15
CA THR A 193 30.74 15.40 -20.65
C THR A 193 29.47 15.50 -19.78
N VAL A 194 29.63 15.52 -18.45
CA VAL A 194 28.51 15.71 -17.50
C VAL A 194 27.83 17.08 -17.68
N ALA A 195 28.60 18.14 -17.92
CA ALA A 195 28.05 19.47 -18.20
C ALA A 195 27.27 19.53 -19.53
N SER A 196 27.71 18.77 -20.55
CA SER A 196 26.97 18.61 -21.81
C SER A 196 25.64 17.86 -21.62
N TRP A 197 25.58 16.87 -20.73
CA TRP A 197 24.32 16.15 -20.45
C TRP A 197 23.31 17.02 -19.71
N ALA A 198 23.80 17.88 -18.82
CA ALA A 198 22.96 18.85 -18.12
C ALA A 198 22.29 19.82 -19.11
N SER A 199 23.05 20.41 -20.04
CA SER A 199 22.51 21.37 -21.01
C SER A 199 21.54 20.76 -22.03
N GLN A 200 21.60 19.44 -22.21
CA GLN A 200 20.72 18.66 -23.09
C GLN A 200 19.51 18.06 -22.34
N GLY A 201 19.36 18.35 -21.04
CA GLY A 201 18.22 17.95 -20.22
C GLY A 201 18.24 16.47 -19.79
N TRP A 202 19.41 15.83 -19.83
CA TRP A 202 19.57 14.39 -19.60
C TRP A 202 19.87 14.01 -18.15
N LEU A 203 19.96 14.99 -17.25
CA LEU A 203 20.17 14.78 -15.82
C LEU A 203 18.90 15.03 -15.01
N ALA A 204 18.79 14.36 -13.86
CA ALA A 204 17.63 14.49 -12.98
C ALA A 204 17.71 15.78 -12.16
N ALA A 205 16.81 16.73 -12.44
CA ALA A 205 16.70 17.96 -11.69
C ALA A 205 16.56 17.71 -10.17
N PRO A 206 17.17 18.55 -9.32
CA PRO A 206 17.18 18.34 -7.88
C PRO A 206 15.76 18.44 -7.30
N ALA A 207 15.34 17.39 -6.59
CA ALA A 207 14.06 17.39 -5.88
C ALA A 207 14.11 18.42 -4.73
N ASN A 208 13.35 19.50 -4.92
CA ASN A 208 12.85 20.50 -3.97
C ASN A 208 13.86 21.52 -3.37
N PRO A 209 13.90 22.76 -3.89
CA PRO A 209 14.39 23.91 -3.12
C PRO A 209 13.33 24.35 -2.10
N VAL A 210 13.74 24.85 -0.94
CA VAL A 210 12.84 25.36 0.11
C VAL A 210 12.27 26.73 -0.34
N PRO A 211 10.94 26.95 -0.36
CA PRO A 211 10.37 28.23 -0.71
C PRO A 211 10.78 29.32 0.30
N GLY A 212 11.52 30.33 -0.14
CA GLY A 212 11.90 31.49 0.68
C GLY A 212 13.32 31.48 1.26
N GLU A 213 14.10 30.42 1.10
CA GLU A 213 15.52 30.39 1.47
C GLU A 213 16.38 30.40 0.19
N THR A 214 17.28 31.40 0.06
CA THR A 214 18.13 31.64 -1.12
C THR A 214 19.54 31.03 -1.01
N LEU A 215 19.78 30.22 0.02
CA LEU A 215 21.07 29.60 0.33
C LEU A 215 21.20 28.18 -0.28
N PRO A 216 22.42 27.63 -0.41
CA PRO A 216 22.67 26.26 -0.89
C PRO A 216 22.28 25.20 0.15
N VAL A 217 21.01 25.20 0.57
CA VAL A 217 20.47 24.27 1.56
C VAL A 217 19.65 23.21 0.81
N THR A 218 20.06 21.95 0.89
CA THR A 218 19.36 20.83 0.25
C THR A 218 18.61 19.97 1.25
N GLN A 219 17.49 19.39 0.79
CA GLN A 219 16.63 18.55 1.61
C GLN A 219 16.86 17.06 1.30
N GLU A 220 17.23 16.29 2.31
CA GLU A 220 17.34 14.83 2.23
C GLU A 220 16.29 14.16 3.12
N SER A 221 15.53 13.21 2.56
CA SER A 221 14.58 12.41 3.36
C SER A 221 15.33 11.26 4.03
N ILE A 222 15.36 11.27 5.35
CA ILE A 222 16.17 10.35 6.17
C ILE A 222 15.34 9.29 6.90
N GLY A 223 14.09 9.09 6.47
CA GLY A 223 13.18 8.12 7.06
C GLY A 223 12.06 8.76 7.90
N GLY A 224 11.64 8.07 8.95
CA GLY A 224 10.51 8.45 9.81
C GLY A 224 9.38 7.42 9.77
N VAL A 225 8.80 7.14 10.94
CA VAL A 225 7.71 6.16 11.12
C VAL A 225 6.39 6.88 10.89
N PRO A 226 5.58 6.55 9.86
CA PRO A 226 4.25 7.12 9.73
C PRO A 226 3.47 6.90 11.03
N LEU A 227 2.91 7.96 11.62
CA LEU A 227 2.20 7.93 12.89
C LEU A 227 1.14 6.84 12.90
N ILE A 228 0.42 6.68 11.79
CA ILE A 228 -0.58 5.63 11.64
C ILE A 228 -0.01 4.21 11.72
N VAL A 229 1.18 3.95 11.16
CA VAL A 229 1.84 2.64 11.23
C VAL A 229 2.26 2.34 12.68
N ALA A 230 2.80 3.33 13.39
CA ALA A 230 3.08 3.21 14.82
C ALA A 230 1.79 2.95 15.62
N TRP A 231 0.72 3.68 15.33
CA TRP A 231 -0.58 3.57 16.00
C TRP A 231 -1.19 2.17 15.85
N LEU A 232 -1.20 1.62 14.63
CA LEU A 232 -1.65 0.25 14.35
C LEU A 232 -0.79 -0.78 15.11
N SER A 233 0.53 -0.61 15.08
CA SER A 233 1.47 -1.51 15.77
C SER A 233 1.29 -1.52 17.28
N ILE A 234 1.08 -0.34 17.88
CA ILE A 234 0.82 -0.19 19.32
C ILE A 234 -0.50 -0.88 19.68
N GLY A 235 -1.55 -0.68 18.89
CA GLY A 235 -2.84 -1.35 19.10
C GLY A 235 -2.74 -2.87 19.04
N ALA A 236 -2.04 -3.39 18.01
CA ALA A 236 -1.81 -4.83 17.83
C ALA A 236 -0.97 -5.44 18.95
N LEU A 237 0.13 -4.79 19.33
CA LEU A 237 0.99 -5.22 20.44
C LEU A 237 0.24 -5.20 21.77
N PHE A 238 -0.50 -4.11 22.06
CA PHE A 238 -1.32 -4.00 23.26
C PHE A 238 -2.28 -5.18 23.37
N TYR A 239 -3.04 -5.48 22.33
CA TYR A 239 -4.02 -6.56 22.36
C TYR A 239 -3.39 -7.95 22.48
N THR A 240 -2.27 -8.16 21.80
CA THR A 240 -1.50 -9.41 21.91
C THR A 240 -1.10 -9.67 23.36
N LEU A 241 -0.60 -8.66 24.07
CA LEU A 241 -0.19 -8.77 25.48
C LEU A 241 -1.40 -8.81 26.42
N TYR A 242 -2.37 -7.92 26.24
CA TYR A 242 -3.54 -7.75 27.12
C TYR A 242 -4.45 -8.99 27.13
N LEU A 243 -4.61 -9.65 25.98
CA LEU A 243 -5.35 -10.90 25.83
C LEU A 243 -4.47 -12.14 26.03
N ARG A 244 -3.23 -11.98 26.51
CA ARG A 244 -2.29 -13.06 26.86
C ARG A 244 -2.04 -14.04 25.71
N GLY A 245 -1.77 -13.51 24.51
CA GLY A 245 -1.44 -14.31 23.32
C GLY A 245 -2.61 -15.12 22.75
N VAL A 246 -3.81 -14.54 22.70
CA VAL A 246 -5.04 -15.19 22.17
C VAL A 246 -4.85 -15.79 20.77
N ASN A 247 -3.99 -15.19 19.97
CA ASN A 247 -3.60 -15.66 18.64
C ASN A 247 -2.91 -17.03 18.63
N ILE A 248 -2.31 -17.47 19.75
CA ILE A 248 -1.67 -18.79 19.89
C ILE A 248 -2.70 -19.83 20.35
N TRP A 249 -3.30 -19.63 21.51
CA TRP A 249 -4.16 -20.66 22.13
C TRP A 249 -5.60 -20.65 21.60
N GLY A 250 -6.07 -19.54 21.03
CA GLY A 250 -7.38 -19.44 20.37
C GLY A 250 -7.40 -20.03 18.96
N PHE A 251 -6.23 -20.24 18.35
CA PHE A 251 -6.08 -20.68 16.96
C PHE A 251 -6.76 -22.01 16.66
N ARG A 252 -6.56 -23.02 17.54
CA ARG A 252 -7.21 -24.33 17.38
C ARG A 252 -8.73 -24.21 17.40
N HIS A 253 -9.26 -23.40 18.31
CA HIS A 253 -10.70 -23.20 18.42
C HIS A 253 -11.27 -22.49 17.17
N ALA A 254 -10.53 -21.54 16.60
CA ALA A 254 -10.90 -20.89 15.34
C ALA A 254 -11.11 -21.89 14.19
N ILE A 255 -10.20 -22.85 14.03
CA ILE A 255 -10.33 -23.91 13.02
C ILE A 255 -11.59 -24.76 13.27
N GLU A 256 -11.85 -25.12 14.52
CA GLU A 256 -13.05 -25.90 14.88
C GLU A 256 -14.34 -25.15 14.54
N ILE A 257 -14.40 -23.83 14.80
CA ILE A 257 -15.54 -22.99 14.44
C ILE A 257 -15.73 -22.94 12.93
N VAL A 258 -14.66 -22.65 12.17
CA VAL A 258 -14.74 -22.53 10.70
C VAL A 258 -15.10 -23.83 10.01
N SER A 259 -14.75 -24.99 10.62
CA SER A 259 -15.19 -26.31 10.13
C SER A 259 -16.70 -26.56 10.25
N GLY A 260 -17.46 -25.61 10.82
CA GLY A 260 -18.90 -25.68 11.01
C GLY A 260 -19.31 -26.44 12.27
N ARG A 261 -18.37 -26.80 13.16
CA ARG A 261 -18.66 -27.57 14.38
C ARG A 261 -19.67 -26.87 15.31
N TYR A 262 -19.70 -25.54 15.27
CA TYR A 262 -20.53 -24.68 16.12
C TYR A 262 -21.57 -23.89 15.30
N ASP A 263 -21.79 -24.21 14.03
CA ASP A 263 -22.75 -23.51 13.17
C ASP A 263 -24.18 -23.86 13.57
N ASN A 264 -24.92 -22.90 14.14
CA ASN A 264 -26.34 -23.07 14.42
C ASN A 264 -27.18 -22.33 13.36
N PRO A 265 -27.94 -23.05 12.49
CA PRO A 265 -28.77 -22.42 11.47
C PRO A 265 -29.88 -21.50 12.01
N ALA A 266 -30.25 -21.63 13.29
CA ALA A 266 -31.28 -20.83 13.94
C ALA A 266 -30.76 -19.48 14.49
N GLU A 267 -29.44 -19.28 14.57
CA GLU A 267 -28.85 -18.01 15.05
C GLU A 267 -28.99 -16.90 14.00
N THR A 268 -29.06 -15.65 14.47
CA THR A 268 -29.26 -14.51 13.58
C THR A 268 -27.99 -14.19 12.80
N GLY A 269 -28.15 -13.87 11.51
CA GLY A 269 -27.05 -13.52 10.60
C GLY A 269 -27.36 -13.89 9.15
N GLU A 270 -26.51 -13.46 8.23
CA GLU A 270 -26.72 -13.60 6.79
C GLU A 270 -25.89 -14.73 6.18
N VAL A 271 -24.75 -15.09 6.79
CA VAL A 271 -23.74 -16.03 6.25
C VAL A 271 -23.19 -16.97 7.33
N THR A 272 -22.53 -18.07 6.94
CA THR A 272 -21.82 -18.96 7.88
C THR A 272 -20.47 -18.36 8.34
N HIS A 273 -19.84 -18.94 9.36
CA HIS A 273 -18.48 -18.56 9.79
C HIS A 273 -17.46 -18.68 8.65
N PHE A 274 -17.52 -19.77 7.87
CA PHE A 274 -16.63 -19.97 6.72
C PHE A 274 -16.87 -18.94 5.62
N GLN A 275 -18.13 -18.58 5.35
CA GLN A 275 -18.47 -17.56 4.36
C GLN A 275 -18.05 -16.17 4.81
N ALA A 276 -18.20 -15.84 6.10
CA ALA A 276 -17.71 -14.59 6.67
C ALA A 276 -16.19 -14.48 6.56
N LEU A 277 -15.46 -15.53 6.97
CA LEU A 277 -14.01 -15.62 6.82
C LEU A 277 -13.58 -15.53 5.36
N SER A 278 -14.24 -16.25 4.45
CA SER A 278 -13.91 -16.23 3.02
C SER A 278 -14.16 -14.85 2.42
N SER A 279 -15.25 -14.16 2.83
CA SER A 279 -15.51 -12.79 2.40
C SER A 279 -14.48 -11.81 2.96
N ALA A 280 -14.05 -11.99 4.21
CA ALA A 280 -13.01 -11.15 4.82
C ALA A 280 -11.66 -11.35 4.11
N LEU A 281 -11.25 -12.61 3.94
CA LEU A 281 -10.06 -13.01 3.19
C LEU A 281 -10.09 -12.54 1.74
N ALA A 282 -11.23 -12.57 1.06
CA ALA A 282 -11.36 -12.00 -0.29
C ALA A 282 -10.98 -10.52 -0.33
N GLY A 283 -11.25 -9.76 0.74
CA GLY A 283 -10.91 -8.35 0.87
C GLY A 283 -9.44 -8.08 1.16
N THR A 284 -8.75 -8.99 1.86
CA THR A 284 -7.34 -8.80 2.27
C THR A 284 -6.36 -9.51 1.33
N LEU A 285 -6.69 -10.71 0.88
CA LEU A 285 -5.97 -11.44 -0.15
C LEU A 285 -6.24 -10.79 -1.50
N GLY A 286 -5.39 -9.85 -1.88
CA GLY A 286 -5.49 -9.10 -3.12
C GLY A 286 -4.14 -8.91 -3.77
N LEU A 287 -4.04 -7.91 -4.65
CA LEU A 287 -2.78 -7.61 -5.32
C LEU A 287 -1.72 -7.03 -4.36
N GLY A 288 -2.10 -6.61 -3.15
CA GLY A 288 -1.15 -6.28 -2.08
C GLY A 288 -0.21 -7.44 -1.71
N ASN A 289 -0.72 -8.68 -1.73
CA ASN A 289 0.03 -9.89 -1.34
C ASN A 289 1.01 -10.36 -2.43
N ILE A 290 0.83 -9.87 -3.65
CA ILE A 290 1.64 -10.21 -4.82
C ILE A 290 2.56 -9.03 -5.13
N ALA A 291 1.97 -7.88 -5.46
CA ALA A 291 2.69 -6.67 -5.82
C ALA A 291 3.29 -5.95 -4.60
N GLY A 292 2.52 -5.79 -3.53
CA GLY A 292 2.94 -5.04 -2.34
C GLY A 292 4.12 -5.70 -1.61
N VAL A 293 4.11 -7.02 -1.48
CA VAL A 293 5.24 -7.81 -0.93
C VAL A 293 6.50 -7.58 -1.76
N THR A 294 6.38 -7.66 -3.08
CA THR A 294 7.50 -7.48 -4.00
C THR A 294 8.09 -6.07 -3.91
N ILE A 295 7.24 -5.04 -3.88
CA ILE A 295 7.65 -3.65 -3.64
C ILE A 295 8.36 -3.51 -2.28
N ALA A 296 7.85 -4.18 -1.24
CA ALA A 296 8.46 -4.16 0.08
C ALA A 296 9.89 -4.72 0.06
N MET A 297 10.15 -5.80 -0.69
CA MET A 297 11.49 -6.40 -0.78
C MET A 297 12.43 -5.54 -1.63
N THR A 298 11.95 -5.00 -2.75
CA THR A 298 12.78 -4.14 -3.62
C THR A 298 13.18 -2.83 -2.93
N ILE A 299 12.30 -2.24 -2.12
CA ILE A 299 12.60 -0.98 -1.40
C ILE A 299 13.26 -1.25 -0.05
N GLY A 300 12.76 -2.23 0.69
CA GLY A 300 13.10 -2.47 2.09
C GLY A 300 14.18 -3.52 2.32
N GLY A 301 14.59 -4.23 1.27
CA GLY A 301 15.47 -5.39 1.37
C GLY A 301 14.80 -6.63 1.97
N PRO A 302 15.55 -7.75 2.09
CA PRO A 302 15.06 -8.98 2.70
C PRO A 302 14.57 -8.81 4.14
N GLY A 303 15.14 -7.87 4.90
CA GLY A 303 14.78 -7.64 6.29
C GLY A 303 13.33 -7.14 6.48
N ALA A 304 12.74 -6.53 5.45
CA ALA A 304 11.35 -6.09 5.51
C ALA A 304 10.40 -7.30 5.67
N PHE A 305 10.76 -8.47 5.15
CA PHE A 305 9.95 -9.68 5.25
C PHE A 305 9.80 -10.15 6.71
N PHE A 306 10.88 -10.07 7.50
CA PHE A 306 10.82 -10.40 8.93
C PHE A 306 9.81 -9.51 9.67
N TRP A 307 9.85 -8.20 9.45
CA TRP A 307 8.94 -7.28 10.12
C TRP A 307 7.49 -7.42 9.62
N MET A 308 7.29 -7.85 8.36
CA MET A 308 5.96 -8.24 7.88
C MET A 308 5.39 -9.41 8.69
N LEU A 309 6.18 -10.46 8.94
CA LEU A 309 5.78 -11.62 9.73
C LEU A 309 5.40 -11.22 11.17
N VAL A 310 6.26 -10.42 11.82
CA VAL A 310 6.01 -9.94 13.19
C VAL A 310 4.71 -9.14 13.25
N SER A 311 4.54 -8.19 12.32
CA SER A 311 3.34 -7.35 12.23
C SER A 311 2.07 -8.18 12.00
N GLY A 312 2.11 -9.15 11.08
CA GLY A 312 0.99 -10.06 10.84
C GLY A 312 0.62 -10.89 12.07
N PHE A 313 1.61 -11.41 12.79
CA PHE A 313 1.39 -12.22 13.98
C PHE A 313 0.73 -11.43 15.13
N ILE A 314 1.21 -10.22 15.43
CA ILE A 314 0.60 -9.37 16.47
C ILE A 314 -0.74 -8.79 16.00
N GLY A 315 -0.91 -8.58 14.69
CA GLY A 315 -2.15 -8.08 14.08
C GLY A 315 -3.34 -9.00 14.30
N MET A 316 -3.12 -10.31 14.43
CA MET A 316 -4.17 -11.30 14.75
C MET A 316 -4.98 -10.90 15.99
N ALA A 317 -4.31 -10.45 17.06
CA ALA A 317 -4.99 -10.09 18.31
C ALA A 317 -5.83 -8.81 18.19
N ALA A 318 -5.36 -7.81 17.42
CA ALA A 318 -6.17 -6.63 17.13
C ALA A 318 -7.43 -7.03 16.33
N LYS A 319 -7.26 -7.85 15.30
CA LYS A 319 -8.37 -8.28 14.43
C LYS A 319 -9.41 -9.14 15.18
N PHE A 320 -8.95 -9.98 16.11
CA PHE A 320 -9.83 -10.67 17.07
C PHE A 320 -10.73 -9.68 17.84
N ALA A 321 -10.16 -8.60 18.37
CA ALA A 321 -10.89 -7.61 19.15
C ALA A 321 -11.89 -6.81 18.29
N GLU A 322 -11.46 -6.40 17.09
CA GLU A 322 -12.31 -5.73 16.10
C GLU A 322 -13.54 -6.56 15.76
N CYS A 323 -13.37 -7.84 15.40
CA CYS A 323 -14.47 -8.70 14.98
C CYS A 323 -15.39 -9.07 16.14
N THR A 324 -14.83 -9.26 17.34
CA THR A 324 -15.63 -9.42 18.56
C THR A 324 -16.53 -8.21 18.80
N LEU A 325 -15.98 -6.99 18.73
CA LEU A 325 -16.78 -5.76 18.91
C LEU A 325 -17.75 -5.51 17.74
N GLY A 326 -17.33 -5.85 16.52
CA GLY A 326 -18.12 -5.74 15.30
C GLY A 326 -19.42 -6.55 15.37
N LEU A 327 -19.33 -7.79 15.88
CA LEU A 327 -20.50 -8.62 16.10
C LEU A 327 -21.30 -8.17 17.33
N LYS A 328 -20.63 -7.87 18.45
CA LYS A 328 -21.29 -7.46 19.71
C LYS A 328 -22.20 -6.25 19.56
N TYR A 329 -21.77 -5.25 18.80
CA TYR A 329 -22.51 -3.99 18.62
C TYR A 329 -23.36 -3.93 17.35
N ARG A 330 -23.47 -5.04 16.60
CA ARG A 330 -24.21 -5.08 15.34
C ARG A 330 -25.68 -4.71 15.53
N GLU A 331 -26.27 -4.21 14.46
CA GLU A 331 -27.67 -3.82 14.35
C GLU A 331 -28.28 -4.54 13.16
N ILE A 332 -29.43 -5.18 13.38
CA ILE A 332 -30.22 -5.77 12.30
C ILE A 332 -31.32 -4.76 11.98
N LEU A 333 -31.30 -4.23 10.75
CA LEU A 333 -32.31 -3.30 10.28
C LEU A 333 -33.63 -4.03 9.97
N SER A 334 -34.71 -3.26 9.82
CA SER A 334 -36.04 -3.80 9.54
C SER A 334 -36.16 -4.54 8.20
N ASP A 335 -35.23 -4.30 7.27
CA ASP A 335 -35.14 -5.00 5.99
C ASP A 335 -34.25 -6.26 6.05
N GLY A 336 -33.76 -6.62 7.24
CA GLY A 336 -32.87 -7.76 7.49
C GLY A 336 -31.39 -7.46 7.27
N THR A 337 -31.02 -6.26 6.81
CA THR A 337 -29.63 -5.83 6.63
C THR A 337 -28.90 -5.83 7.96
N VAL A 338 -27.76 -6.54 8.03
CA VAL A 338 -26.87 -6.45 9.18
C VAL A 338 -25.89 -5.29 9.00
N LEU A 339 -25.84 -4.42 10.01
CA LEU A 339 -24.86 -3.34 10.14
C LEU A 339 -24.00 -3.64 11.37
N GLY A 340 -22.74 -4.02 11.17
CA GLY A 340 -21.74 -4.13 12.23
C GLY A 340 -20.37 -3.67 11.76
N GLY A 341 -19.42 -3.60 12.69
CA GLY A 341 -18.10 -2.99 12.45
C GLY A 341 -17.91 -1.64 13.17
N PRO A 342 -16.87 -0.88 12.83
CA PRO A 342 -16.39 0.23 13.66
C PRO A 342 -17.40 1.34 13.81
N MET A 343 -18.16 1.65 12.76
CA MET A 343 -19.24 2.64 12.85
C MET A 343 -20.28 2.32 13.93
N GLN A 344 -20.49 1.04 14.27
CA GLN A 344 -21.44 0.64 15.30
C GLN A 344 -20.83 0.66 16.70
N TYR A 345 -19.67 0.04 16.92
CA TYR A 345 -19.07 0.05 18.26
C TYR A 345 -18.48 1.41 18.65
N LEU A 346 -18.03 2.21 17.69
CA LEU A 346 -17.67 3.61 17.95
C LEU A 346 -18.91 4.41 18.36
N ARG A 347 -20.06 4.24 17.71
CA ARG A 347 -21.30 4.96 18.08
C ARG A 347 -21.87 4.48 19.41
N ARG A 348 -22.11 3.16 19.53
CA ARG A 348 -22.87 2.54 20.62
C ARG A 348 -21.98 2.26 21.83
N GLY A 349 -20.84 1.60 21.63
CA GLY A 349 -19.91 1.31 22.72
C GLY A 349 -19.40 2.57 23.42
N PHE A 350 -19.18 3.66 22.69
CA PHE A 350 -18.79 4.92 23.34
C PHE A 350 -19.97 5.59 24.04
N ALA A 351 -21.20 5.42 23.55
CA ALA A 351 -22.37 5.92 24.24
C ALA A 351 -22.53 5.26 25.61
N ASP A 352 -22.29 3.95 25.70
CA ASP A 352 -22.30 3.19 26.97
C ASP A 352 -21.24 3.69 27.96
N ARG A 353 -20.14 4.24 27.46
CA ARG A 353 -19.04 4.84 28.24
C ARG A 353 -19.18 6.34 28.48
N GLY A 354 -20.27 6.97 28.05
CA GLY A 354 -20.50 8.43 28.21
C GLY A 354 -19.89 9.33 27.13
N PHE A 355 -19.22 8.77 26.12
CA PHE A 355 -18.57 9.49 25.01
C PHE A 355 -19.41 9.54 23.72
N ARG A 356 -20.74 9.60 23.83
CA ARG A 356 -21.69 9.51 22.70
C ARG A 356 -21.37 10.45 21.52
N ARG A 357 -21.00 11.71 21.81
CA ARG A 357 -20.69 12.70 20.76
C ARG A 357 -19.41 12.34 20.01
N LEU A 358 -18.35 11.99 20.74
CA LEU A 358 -17.06 11.58 20.15
C LEU A 358 -17.25 10.32 19.30
N GLY A 359 -17.93 9.32 19.83
CA GLY A 359 -18.23 8.07 19.11
C GLY A 359 -19.00 8.28 17.81
N GLY A 360 -20.00 9.17 17.82
CA GLY A 360 -20.74 9.54 16.62
C GLY A 360 -19.88 10.23 15.55
N VAL A 361 -18.99 11.14 15.95
CA VAL A 361 -18.06 11.81 15.02
C VAL A 361 -17.06 10.81 14.42
N LEU A 362 -16.43 9.98 15.25
CA LEU A 362 -15.46 8.98 14.80
C LEU A 362 -16.09 7.94 13.87
N ALA A 363 -17.34 7.52 14.14
CA ALA A 363 -18.08 6.62 13.25
C ALA A 363 -18.31 7.25 11.86
N VAL A 364 -18.65 8.54 11.80
CA VAL A 364 -18.84 9.25 10.52
C VAL A 364 -17.51 9.37 9.77
N VAL A 365 -16.42 9.74 10.46
CA VAL A 365 -15.08 9.82 9.88
C VAL A 365 -14.65 8.46 9.31
N PHE A 366 -14.83 7.39 10.09
CA PHE A 366 -14.56 6.03 9.64
C PHE A 366 -15.35 5.68 8.38
N CYS A 367 -16.67 5.94 8.35
CA CYS A 367 -17.49 5.62 7.18
C CYS A 367 -17.05 6.38 5.92
N ILE A 368 -16.69 7.66 6.03
CA ILE A 368 -16.22 8.44 4.89
C ILE A 368 -14.90 7.85 4.36
N MET A 369 -13.94 7.56 5.25
CA MET A 369 -12.67 6.95 4.86
C MET A 369 -12.88 5.55 4.26
N CYS A 370 -13.78 4.73 4.81
CA CYS A 370 -14.09 3.41 4.29
C CYS A 370 -14.74 3.46 2.90
N ILE A 371 -15.64 4.41 2.64
CA ILE A 371 -16.25 4.61 1.31
C ILE A 371 -15.18 5.01 0.29
N LEU A 372 -14.31 5.96 0.64
CA LEU A 372 -13.26 6.45 -0.25
C LEU A 372 -12.16 5.40 -0.48
N GLY A 373 -11.74 4.70 0.57
CA GLY A 373 -10.79 3.59 0.49
C GLY A 373 -11.34 2.42 -0.32
N SER A 374 -12.64 2.12 -0.19
CA SER A 374 -13.32 1.10 -0.99
C SER A 374 -13.34 1.44 -2.48
N ILE A 375 -13.73 2.67 -2.84
CA ILE A 375 -13.78 3.10 -4.25
C ILE A 375 -12.37 3.17 -4.86
N GLY A 376 -11.41 3.69 -4.10
CA GLY A 376 -10.05 3.88 -4.55
C GLY A 376 -9.22 2.59 -4.52
N GLY A 377 -8.78 2.20 -3.32
CA GLY A 377 -7.81 1.12 -3.11
C GLY A 377 -8.44 -0.27 -3.23
N GLY A 378 -9.65 -0.44 -2.69
CA GLY A 378 -10.39 -1.70 -2.77
C GLY A 378 -10.99 -1.99 -4.16
N ASN A 379 -11.07 -0.99 -5.05
CA ASN A 379 -11.76 -1.13 -6.33
C ASN A 379 -10.94 -0.64 -7.53
N MET A 380 -10.77 0.67 -7.71
CA MET A 380 -10.09 1.23 -8.90
C MET A 380 -8.65 0.71 -9.04
N LEU A 381 -7.89 0.69 -7.94
CA LEU A 381 -6.52 0.17 -7.89
C LEU A 381 -6.45 -1.31 -8.27
N GLN A 382 -7.33 -2.14 -7.71
CA GLN A 382 -7.35 -3.58 -8.01
C GLN A 382 -7.70 -3.84 -9.47
N ALA A 383 -8.70 -3.13 -10.01
CA ALA A 383 -9.07 -3.24 -11.41
C ALA A 383 -7.92 -2.84 -12.33
N ASN A 384 -7.22 -1.73 -12.01
CA ASN A 384 -6.10 -1.23 -12.78
C ASN A 384 -4.92 -2.22 -12.80
N LEU A 385 -4.48 -2.69 -11.64
CA LEU A 385 -3.37 -3.62 -11.55
C LEU A 385 -3.68 -4.98 -12.20
N ALA A 386 -4.93 -5.45 -12.10
CA ALA A 386 -5.36 -6.67 -12.78
C ALA A 386 -5.34 -6.50 -14.31
N ALA A 387 -5.84 -5.37 -14.82
CA ALA A 387 -5.79 -5.05 -16.25
C ALA A 387 -4.35 -4.96 -16.76
N ALA A 388 -3.47 -4.24 -16.04
CA ALA A 388 -2.06 -4.13 -16.38
C ALA A 388 -1.36 -5.50 -16.40
N SER A 389 -1.63 -6.35 -15.40
CA SER A 389 -1.04 -7.70 -15.32
C SER A 389 -1.53 -8.61 -16.45
N ALA A 390 -2.81 -8.52 -16.82
CA ALA A 390 -3.37 -9.26 -17.95
C ALA A 390 -2.82 -8.75 -19.29
N LEU A 391 -2.66 -7.44 -19.44
CA LEU A 391 -2.12 -6.79 -20.64
C LEU A 391 -0.68 -7.24 -20.94
N HIS A 392 0.15 -7.40 -19.90
CA HIS A 392 1.53 -7.87 -20.07
C HIS A 392 1.62 -9.20 -20.83
N LEU A 393 0.65 -10.12 -20.67
CA LEU A 393 0.64 -11.38 -21.42
C LEU A 393 0.49 -11.20 -22.93
N PHE A 394 -0.11 -10.09 -23.36
CA PHE A 394 -0.34 -9.79 -24.78
C PHE A 394 0.73 -8.87 -25.36
N GLN A 395 1.55 -8.23 -24.52
CA GLN A 395 2.54 -7.23 -24.92
C GLN A 395 3.98 -7.62 -24.55
N ASP A 396 4.21 -8.85 -24.08
CA ASP A 396 5.53 -9.29 -23.58
C ASP A 396 6.62 -9.15 -24.65
N ALA A 397 6.33 -9.51 -25.90
CA ALA A 397 7.26 -9.36 -27.02
C ALA A 397 7.58 -7.89 -27.31
N GLU A 398 6.57 -7.03 -27.26
CA GLU A 398 6.73 -5.58 -27.45
C GLU A 398 7.52 -4.94 -26.31
N TYR A 399 7.36 -5.42 -25.06
CA TYR A 399 8.19 -4.97 -23.93
C TYR A 399 9.65 -5.41 -24.07
N GLU A 400 9.91 -6.62 -24.55
CA GLU A 400 11.27 -7.07 -24.86
C GLU A 400 11.89 -6.27 -26.02
N GLU A 401 11.11 -6.00 -27.06
CA GLU A 401 11.54 -5.17 -28.19
C GLU A 401 11.80 -3.72 -27.74
N LEU A 402 10.95 -3.16 -26.88
CA LEU A 402 11.16 -1.84 -26.29
C LEU A 402 12.46 -1.79 -25.48
N GLY A 403 12.74 -2.85 -24.70
CA GLY A 403 14.00 -3.00 -23.98
C GLY A 403 15.21 -3.11 -24.92
N ARG A 404 15.09 -3.89 -26.00
CA ARG A 404 16.12 -4.02 -27.05
C ARG A 404 16.39 -2.69 -27.73
N LEU A 405 15.36 -2.00 -28.20
CA LEU A 405 15.46 -0.68 -28.82
C LEU A 405 16.09 0.33 -27.86
N THR A 406 15.77 0.25 -26.57
CA THR A 406 16.38 1.13 -25.55
C THR A 406 17.87 0.84 -25.43
N LYS A 407 18.30 -0.43 -25.39
CA LYS A 407 19.72 -0.82 -25.40
C LYS A 407 20.43 -0.44 -26.71
N GLU A 408 19.76 -0.55 -27.85
CA GLU A 408 20.31 -0.16 -29.15
C GLU A 408 20.48 1.36 -29.25
N ILE A 409 19.52 2.14 -28.72
CA ILE A 409 19.64 3.59 -28.59
C ILE A 409 20.81 3.95 -27.66
N GLU A 410 20.95 3.25 -26.54
CA GLU A 410 22.07 3.40 -25.60
C GLU A 410 23.43 3.11 -26.26
N ALA A 411 23.49 2.12 -27.15
CA ALA A 411 24.70 1.70 -27.84
C ALA A 411 25.02 2.52 -29.11
N ALA A 412 24.07 3.31 -29.62
CA ALA A 412 24.21 4.07 -30.86
C ALA A 412 25.09 5.31 -30.65
N VAL A 413 26.12 5.46 -31.49
CA VAL A 413 27.15 6.52 -31.39
C VAL A 413 26.83 7.73 -32.29
N ASP A 414 26.10 7.52 -33.40
CA ASP A 414 25.74 8.59 -34.34
C ASP A 414 24.32 9.11 -34.09
N SER A 415 24.19 10.45 -34.09
CA SER A 415 22.95 11.19 -33.93
C SER A 415 21.85 10.81 -34.94
N ALA A 416 22.21 10.47 -36.18
CA ALA A 416 21.25 10.03 -37.20
C ALA A 416 20.65 8.65 -36.85
N GLN A 417 21.49 7.71 -36.41
CA GLN A 417 21.06 6.39 -35.96
C GLN A 417 20.17 6.48 -34.71
N VAL A 418 20.57 7.30 -33.72
CA VAL A 418 19.75 7.58 -32.52
C VAL A 418 18.37 8.11 -32.91
N GLY A 419 18.29 9.05 -33.86
CA GLY A 419 17.02 9.58 -34.37
C GLY A 419 16.11 8.50 -34.96
N THR A 420 16.67 7.61 -35.80
CA THR A 420 15.91 6.50 -36.40
C THR A 420 15.41 5.48 -35.37
N LEU A 421 16.25 5.08 -34.42
CA LEU A 421 15.88 4.13 -33.37
C LEU A 421 14.87 4.74 -32.39
N GLN A 422 14.99 6.04 -32.07
CA GLN A 422 13.99 6.76 -31.28
C GLN A 422 12.64 6.81 -32.00
N GLN A 423 12.63 7.01 -33.31
CA GLN A 423 11.39 6.98 -34.11
C GLN A 423 10.75 5.59 -34.09
N GLN A 424 11.54 4.52 -34.23
CA GLN A 424 11.05 3.14 -34.10
C GLN A 424 10.46 2.87 -32.71
N ARG A 425 11.16 3.29 -31.65
CA ARG A 425 10.69 3.16 -30.26
C ARG A 425 9.40 3.93 -30.01
N ASN A 426 9.28 5.15 -30.51
CA ASN A 426 8.08 5.97 -30.35
C ASN A 426 6.90 5.36 -31.11
N ALA A 427 7.11 4.90 -32.35
CA ALA A 427 6.09 4.21 -33.13
C ALA A 427 5.62 2.90 -32.46
N LEU A 428 6.55 2.13 -31.88
CA LEU A 428 6.21 0.94 -31.09
C LEU A 428 5.40 1.32 -29.86
N ARG A 429 5.82 2.34 -29.10
CA ARG A 429 5.09 2.85 -27.93
C ARG A 429 3.69 3.35 -28.30
N ASP A 430 3.50 4.00 -29.43
CA ASP A 430 2.20 4.46 -29.89
C ASP A 430 1.26 3.28 -30.21
N ARG A 431 1.78 2.24 -30.88
CA ARG A 431 1.04 0.98 -31.12
C ARG A 431 0.66 0.29 -29.81
N MET A 432 1.62 0.16 -28.89
CA MET A 432 1.38 -0.42 -27.57
C MET A 432 0.29 0.35 -26.84
N THR A 433 0.40 1.68 -26.78
CA THR A 433 -0.55 2.56 -26.08
C THR A 433 -1.95 2.45 -26.67
N SER A 434 -2.07 2.42 -28.00
CA SER A 434 -3.37 2.24 -28.67
C SER A 434 -4.01 0.89 -28.30
N PHE A 435 -3.24 -0.20 -28.35
CA PHE A 435 -3.72 -1.51 -27.92
C PHE A 435 -4.10 -1.54 -26.44
N THR A 436 -3.28 -0.94 -25.56
CA THR A 436 -3.56 -0.80 -24.13
C THR A 436 -4.91 -0.14 -23.88
N THR A 437 -5.23 0.96 -24.57
CA THR A 437 -6.51 1.65 -24.42
C THR A 437 -7.69 0.76 -24.82
N SER A 438 -7.62 0.10 -25.98
CA SER A 438 -8.69 -0.81 -26.43
C SER A 438 -8.85 -2.01 -25.51
N PHE A 439 -7.74 -2.61 -25.07
CA PHE A 439 -7.73 -3.73 -24.14
C PHE A 439 -8.36 -3.34 -22.80
N ASN A 440 -7.94 -2.23 -22.19
CA ASN A 440 -8.44 -1.80 -20.89
C ASN A 440 -9.93 -1.47 -20.92
N PHE A 441 -10.45 -0.96 -22.03
CA PHE A 441 -11.88 -0.72 -22.22
C PHE A 441 -12.68 -2.03 -22.20
N VAL A 442 -12.25 -3.03 -22.97
CA VAL A 442 -12.93 -4.35 -23.02
C VAL A 442 -12.78 -5.08 -21.69
N TYR A 443 -11.57 -5.15 -21.15
CA TYR A 443 -11.27 -5.81 -19.88
C TYR A 443 -12.04 -5.18 -18.73
N GLY A 444 -12.03 -3.84 -18.63
CA GLY A 444 -12.80 -3.11 -17.62
C GLY A 444 -14.29 -3.34 -17.75
N GLY A 445 -14.83 -3.37 -18.98
CA GLY A 445 -16.25 -3.64 -19.22
C GLY A 445 -16.68 -5.04 -18.76
N LEU A 446 -15.86 -6.05 -19.08
CA LEU A 446 -16.09 -7.43 -18.65
C LEU A 446 -15.98 -7.57 -17.12
N LEU A 447 -14.92 -7.01 -16.52
CA LEU A 447 -14.72 -7.05 -15.08
C LEU A 447 -15.87 -6.36 -14.33
N ALA A 448 -16.28 -5.17 -14.75
CA ALA A 448 -17.39 -4.44 -14.17
C ALA A 448 -18.72 -5.20 -14.29
N ALA A 449 -18.98 -5.88 -15.42
CA ALA A 449 -20.16 -6.73 -15.59
C ALA A 449 -20.15 -7.90 -14.60
N CYS A 450 -19.03 -8.62 -14.49
CA CYS A 450 -18.86 -9.72 -13.53
C CYS A 450 -19.02 -9.26 -12.08
N VAL A 451 -18.51 -8.08 -11.74
CA VAL A 451 -18.62 -7.48 -10.40
C VAL A 451 -20.07 -7.10 -10.11
N GLY A 452 -20.75 -6.45 -11.06
CA GLY A 452 -22.15 -6.05 -10.95
C GLY A 452 -23.09 -7.24 -10.72
N LEU A 453 -22.91 -8.35 -11.44
CA LEU A 453 -23.73 -9.56 -11.31
C LEU A 453 -23.76 -10.13 -9.87
N VAL A 454 -22.63 -10.03 -9.16
CA VAL A 454 -22.51 -10.53 -7.79
C VAL A 454 -22.98 -9.49 -6.77
N ILE A 455 -22.51 -8.25 -6.86
CA ILE A 455 -22.83 -7.19 -5.88
C ILE A 455 -24.34 -6.89 -5.84
N ILE A 456 -25.05 -6.96 -6.97
CA ILE A 456 -26.50 -6.74 -7.00
C ILE A 456 -27.22 -7.70 -6.04
N GLY A 457 -26.74 -8.95 -5.89
CA GLY A 457 -27.33 -9.94 -4.98
C GLY A 457 -26.96 -9.79 -3.49
N GLY A 458 -26.14 -8.81 -3.12
CA GLY A 458 -25.78 -8.53 -1.73
C GLY A 458 -24.86 -9.58 -1.09
N ILE A 459 -24.72 -9.54 0.24
CA ILE A 459 -23.70 -10.31 0.98
C ILE A 459 -23.81 -11.82 0.81
N LYS A 460 -25.02 -12.37 0.61
CA LYS A 460 -25.21 -13.80 0.37
C LYS A 460 -24.54 -14.26 -0.93
N ARG A 461 -24.71 -13.51 -2.03
CA ARG A 461 -24.01 -13.82 -3.29
C ARG A 461 -22.52 -13.56 -3.19
N ILE A 462 -22.10 -12.50 -2.50
CA ILE A 462 -20.68 -12.19 -2.28
C ILE A 462 -20.02 -13.33 -1.50
N GLY A 463 -20.61 -13.79 -0.39
CA GLY A 463 -20.11 -14.92 0.38
C GLY A 463 -20.07 -16.22 -0.42
N GLN A 464 -21.10 -16.50 -1.24
CA GLN A 464 -21.13 -17.65 -2.15
C GLN A 464 -20.08 -17.59 -3.28
N ALA A 465 -19.74 -16.39 -3.74
CA ALA A 465 -18.65 -16.21 -4.70
C ALA A 465 -17.30 -16.41 -3.99
N ALA A 466 -17.11 -15.75 -2.84
CA ALA A 466 -15.87 -15.81 -2.07
C ALA A 466 -15.54 -17.23 -1.58
N GLU A 467 -16.52 -18.00 -1.06
CA GLU A 467 -16.31 -19.36 -0.57
C GLU A 467 -15.81 -20.33 -1.65
N ARG A 468 -16.04 -20.02 -2.93
CA ARG A 468 -15.57 -20.82 -4.08
C ARG A 468 -14.28 -20.26 -4.66
N ILE A 469 -14.19 -18.95 -4.83
CA ILE A 469 -13.07 -18.27 -5.50
C ILE A 469 -11.83 -18.25 -4.60
N VAL A 470 -11.98 -17.88 -3.32
CA VAL A 470 -10.85 -17.68 -2.41
C VAL A 470 -10.03 -18.96 -2.20
N PRO A 471 -10.64 -20.11 -1.87
CA PRO A 471 -9.86 -21.34 -1.73
C PRO A 471 -9.17 -21.75 -3.04
N ALA A 472 -9.86 -21.59 -4.18
CA ALA A 472 -9.31 -21.95 -5.49
C ALA A 472 -8.09 -21.10 -5.85
N MET A 473 -8.16 -19.77 -5.71
CA MET A 473 -7.04 -18.87 -6.01
C MET A 473 -5.88 -19.08 -5.03
N CYS A 474 -6.15 -19.33 -3.74
CA CYS A 474 -5.12 -19.62 -2.75
C CYS A 474 -4.39 -20.91 -3.06
N VAL A 475 -5.10 -22.00 -3.35
CA VAL A 475 -4.48 -23.30 -3.66
C VAL A 475 -3.66 -23.22 -4.95
N LEU A 476 -4.20 -22.59 -5.99
CA LEU A 476 -3.52 -22.43 -7.27
C LEU A 476 -2.20 -21.65 -7.12
N TYR A 477 -2.26 -20.50 -6.45
CA TYR A 477 -1.10 -19.63 -6.25
C TYR A 477 -0.07 -20.26 -5.30
N SER A 478 -0.53 -20.74 -4.14
CA SER A 478 0.34 -21.34 -3.12
C SER A 478 1.02 -22.61 -3.63
N GLY A 479 0.34 -23.43 -4.44
CA GLY A 479 0.92 -24.62 -5.04
C GLY A 479 2.13 -24.30 -5.93
N ALA A 480 2.06 -23.22 -6.70
CA ALA A 480 3.17 -22.77 -7.53
C ALA A 480 4.32 -22.19 -6.71
N CYS A 481 4.02 -21.40 -5.67
CA CYS A 481 5.04 -20.93 -4.76
C CYS A 481 5.78 -22.09 -4.10
N LEU A 482 5.04 -23.08 -3.58
CA LEU A 482 5.61 -24.27 -2.96
C LEU A 482 6.47 -25.05 -3.94
N PHE A 483 6.05 -25.21 -5.20
CA PHE A 483 6.86 -25.85 -6.23
C PHE A 483 8.23 -25.15 -6.39
N ILE A 484 8.24 -23.82 -6.51
CA ILE A 484 9.49 -23.04 -6.65
C ILE A 484 10.35 -23.14 -5.39
N ILE A 485 9.74 -23.02 -4.21
CA ILE A 485 10.42 -23.14 -2.91
C ILE A 485 11.07 -24.53 -2.77
N PHE A 486 10.36 -25.60 -3.15
CA PHE A 486 10.90 -26.96 -3.11
C PHE A 486 12.00 -27.20 -4.16
N LYS A 487 11.87 -26.64 -5.36
CA LYS A 487 12.91 -26.70 -6.41
C LYS A 487 14.23 -26.09 -5.93
N HIS A 488 14.14 -25.01 -5.15
CA HIS A 488 15.28 -24.28 -4.59
C HIS A 488 15.48 -24.51 -3.10
N PHE A 489 15.11 -25.69 -2.59
CA PHE A 489 15.11 -25.98 -1.15
C PHE A 489 16.47 -25.70 -0.48
N GLY A 490 17.58 -25.94 -1.20
CA GLY A 490 18.94 -25.67 -0.71
C GLY A 490 19.24 -24.21 -0.40
N ARG A 491 18.52 -23.26 -1.01
CA ARG A 491 18.71 -21.82 -0.81
C ARG A 491 17.93 -21.27 0.40
N ILE A 492 17.01 -22.05 0.97
CA ILE A 492 16.17 -21.60 2.09
C ILE A 492 16.98 -21.15 3.31
N PRO A 493 18.01 -21.89 3.79
CA PRO A 493 18.80 -21.46 4.94
C PRO A 493 19.54 -20.13 4.71
N GLU A 494 20.05 -19.92 3.49
CA GLU A 494 20.71 -18.68 3.08
C GLU A 494 19.73 -17.50 3.12
N VAL A 495 18.54 -17.66 2.50
CA VAL A 495 17.51 -16.62 2.50
C VAL A 495 17.04 -16.28 3.91
N ILE A 496 16.88 -17.28 4.79
CA ILE A 496 16.52 -17.03 6.20
C ILE A 496 17.62 -16.22 6.90
N SER A 497 18.90 -16.55 6.65
CA SER A 497 20.04 -15.82 7.17
C SER A 497 20.07 -14.36 6.67
N GLU A 498 19.85 -14.14 5.37
CA GLU A 498 19.77 -12.80 4.77
C GLU A 498 18.64 -11.97 5.40
N VAL A 499 17.45 -12.55 5.51
CA VAL A 499 16.27 -11.91 6.11
C VAL A 499 16.56 -11.52 7.55
N TRP A 500 17.15 -12.41 8.34
CA TRP A 500 17.50 -12.13 9.73
C TRP A 500 18.57 -11.04 9.84
N ALA A 501 19.65 -11.13 9.07
CA ALA A 501 20.74 -10.17 9.12
C ALA A 501 20.29 -8.76 8.70
N ASP A 502 19.53 -8.64 7.61
CA ASP A 502 19.07 -7.35 7.10
C ASP A 502 17.98 -6.74 8.00
N ALA A 503 17.14 -7.56 8.65
CA ALA A 503 16.09 -7.07 9.55
C ALA A 503 16.63 -6.28 10.76
N PHE A 504 17.85 -6.59 11.21
CA PHE A 504 18.49 -5.97 12.37
C PHE A 504 19.73 -5.13 12.04
N THR A 505 20.11 -5.00 10.77
CA THR A 505 21.16 -4.06 10.33
C THR A 505 20.58 -2.91 9.52
N GLY A 506 19.58 -3.19 8.68
CA GLY A 506 18.97 -2.24 7.77
C GLY A 506 19.93 -1.73 6.70
N SER A 507 20.89 -2.56 6.29
CA SER A 507 21.92 -2.20 5.31
C SER A 507 21.34 -1.77 3.95
N ALA A 508 20.15 -2.27 3.61
CA ALA A 508 19.46 -1.98 2.36
C ALA A 508 18.70 -0.64 2.33
N VAL A 509 18.51 0.05 3.47
CA VAL A 509 17.62 1.24 3.55
C VAL A 509 18.29 2.38 4.33
N SER A 510 18.19 3.61 3.82
CA SER A 510 18.77 4.82 4.44
C SER A 510 18.26 5.15 5.86
N GLY A 511 17.19 4.49 6.33
CA GLY A 511 16.64 4.61 7.69
C GLY A 511 17.08 3.51 8.67
N GLY A 512 18.03 2.65 8.28
CA GLY A 512 18.50 1.51 9.08
C GLY A 512 17.38 0.57 9.51
N ILE A 513 17.51 -0.04 10.69
CA ILE A 513 16.52 -0.98 11.26
C ILE A 513 15.11 -0.39 11.27
N ILE A 514 14.97 0.88 11.66
CA ILE A 514 13.66 1.54 11.76
C ILE A 514 13.04 1.68 10.37
N GLY A 515 13.83 2.02 9.35
CA GLY A 515 13.36 2.09 7.96
C GLY A 515 12.82 0.75 7.46
N VAL A 516 13.60 -0.32 7.65
CA VAL A 516 13.20 -1.69 7.26
C VAL A 516 11.94 -2.14 8.01
N MET A 517 11.89 -1.89 9.32
CA MET A 517 10.72 -2.19 10.16
C MET A 517 9.47 -1.46 9.69
N VAL A 518 9.58 -0.17 9.38
CA VAL A 518 8.46 0.64 8.89
C VAL A 518 7.94 0.09 7.57
N ILE A 519 8.83 -0.22 6.62
CA ILE A 519 8.44 -0.77 5.32
C ILE A 519 7.71 -2.10 5.52
N GLY A 520 8.28 -3.01 6.30
CA GLY A 520 7.66 -4.30 6.57
C GLY A 520 6.31 -4.18 7.28
N THR A 521 6.23 -3.37 8.33
CA THR A 521 5.00 -3.18 9.11
C THR A 521 3.91 -2.50 8.28
N GLN A 522 4.25 -1.45 7.52
CA GLN A 522 3.30 -0.76 6.65
C GLN A 522 2.72 -1.71 5.61
N ARG A 523 3.55 -2.57 5.02
CA ARG A 523 3.11 -3.51 3.99
C ARG A 523 2.28 -4.65 4.56
N ALA A 524 2.61 -5.14 5.75
CA ALA A 524 1.75 -6.09 6.47
C ALA A 524 0.39 -5.47 6.81
N ALA A 525 0.35 -4.22 7.29
CA ALA A 525 -0.90 -3.53 7.61
C ALA A 525 -1.80 -3.33 6.38
N PHE A 526 -1.23 -3.11 5.19
CA PHE A 526 -1.99 -3.07 3.94
C PHE A 526 -2.47 -4.44 3.46
N SER A 527 -1.69 -5.48 3.72
CA SER A 527 -2.02 -6.86 3.32
C SER A 527 -3.15 -7.41 4.18
N ASN A 528 -2.92 -7.55 5.49
CA ASN A 528 -3.88 -8.18 6.37
C ASN A 528 -4.93 -7.23 6.94
N GLU A 529 -4.77 -5.91 6.78
CA GLU A 529 -5.70 -4.90 7.28
C GLU A 529 -6.01 -5.00 8.79
N ALA A 530 -5.09 -5.57 9.57
CA ALA A 530 -5.24 -5.64 11.02
C ALA A 530 -5.18 -4.24 11.63
N GLY A 531 -6.17 -3.89 12.45
CA GLY A 531 -6.22 -2.57 13.08
C GLY A 531 -6.93 -1.50 12.24
N THR A 532 -7.26 -1.76 10.97
CA THR A 532 -7.97 -0.78 10.12
C THR A 532 -9.47 -0.76 10.38
N GLY A 533 -10.05 -1.89 10.82
CA GLY A 533 -11.47 -2.03 11.11
C GLY A 533 -12.37 -2.41 9.92
N SER A 534 -11.82 -2.85 8.79
CA SER A 534 -12.60 -3.31 7.62
C SER A 534 -13.23 -4.70 7.83
N ALA A 535 -12.43 -5.70 8.21
CA ALA A 535 -12.84 -7.09 8.46
C ALA A 535 -14.08 -7.27 9.38
N PRO A 536 -14.22 -6.55 10.51
CA PRO A 536 -15.42 -6.68 11.36
C PRO A 536 -16.74 -6.35 10.63
N ILE A 537 -16.70 -5.65 9.50
CA ILE A 537 -17.88 -5.41 8.67
C ILE A 537 -18.37 -6.73 8.04
N ALA A 538 -17.47 -7.55 7.48
CA ALA A 538 -17.79 -8.88 6.97
C ALA A 538 -18.24 -9.82 8.09
N HIS A 539 -17.42 -9.91 9.14
CA HIS A 539 -17.62 -10.81 10.27
C HIS A 539 -18.92 -10.53 11.04
N SER A 540 -19.38 -9.27 11.07
CA SER A 540 -20.67 -8.95 11.71
C SER A 540 -21.88 -9.64 11.08
N ALA A 541 -21.78 -10.06 9.81
CA ALA A 541 -22.84 -10.75 9.08
C ALA A 541 -22.91 -12.27 9.38
N ALA A 542 -21.94 -12.82 10.13
CA ALA A 542 -21.94 -14.23 10.49
C ALA A 542 -23.14 -14.62 11.37
N ARG A 543 -23.65 -15.83 11.19
CA ARG A 543 -24.69 -16.43 12.03
C ARG A 543 -24.09 -16.92 13.35
N THR A 544 -24.08 -16.05 14.34
CA THR A 544 -23.66 -16.34 15.71
C THR A 544 -24.20 -15.30 16.67
N GLU A 545 -24.60 -15.72 17.87
CA GLU A 545 -24.91 -14.82 18.99
C GLU A 545 -23.71 -14.63 19.93
N GLU A 546 -22.63 -15.37 19.72
CA GLU A 546 -21.40 -15.29 20.51
C GLU A 546 -20.34 -14.43 19.80
N PRO A 547 -20.07 -13.19 20.26
CA PRO A 547 -19.13 -12.30 19.59
C PRO A 547 -17.70 -12.81 19.56
N VAL A 548 -17.26 -13.46 20.65
CA VAL A 548 -15.92 -14.02 20.78
C VAL A 548 -15.70 -15.17 19.81
N ARG A 549 -16.76 -15.93 19.46
CA ARG A 549 -16.68 -17.00 18.47
C ARG A 549 -16.21 -16.44 17.13
N GLU A 550 -16.81 -15.34 16.69
CA GLU A 550 -16.39 -14.68 15.44
C GLU A 550 -15.03 -14.01 15.55
N GLY A 551 -14.72 -13.42 16.71
CA GLY A 551 -13.37 -12.94 17.02
C GLY A 551 -12.31 -14.02 16.82
N CYS A 552 -12.56 -15.25 17.29
CA CYS A 552 -11.66 -16.39 17.08
C CYS A 552 -11.48 -16.71 15.60
N VAL A 553 -12.57 -16.73 14.81
CA VAL A 553 -12.49 -16.96 13.35
C VAL A 553 -11.56 -15.95 12.67
N ALA A 554 -11.69 -14.67 13.03
CA ALA A 554 -10.89 -13.58 12.46
C ALA A 554 -9.38 -13.68 12.77
N LEU A 555 -8.95 -14.50 13.73
CA LEU A 555 -7.53 -14.82 13.94
C LEU A 555 -6.89 -15.46 12.71
N LEU A 556 -7.67 -16.23 11.94
CA LEU A 556 -7.17 -16.96 10.78
C LEU A 556 -6.85 -16.04 9.61
N GLU A 557 -7.42 -14.83 9.56
CA GLU A 557 -7.19 -13.89 8.46
C GLU A 557 -5.72 -13.47 8.34
N PRO A 558 -5.08 -12.78 9.32
CA PRO A 558 -3.68 -12.38 9.16
C PRO A 558 -2.72 -13.58 9.05
N PHE A 559 -3.11 -14.73 9.60
CA PHE A 559 -2.33 -15.96 9.46
C PHE A 559 -2.32 -16.47 8.02
N ILE A 560 -3.49 -16.65 7.41
CA ILE A 560 -3.59 -17.11 6.01
C ILE A 560 -2.99 -16.07 5.08
N ASP A 561 -3.28 -14.79 5.31
CA ASP A 561 -2.85 -13.67 4.49
C ASP A 561 -1.33 -13.45 4.54
N THR A 562 -0.81 -13.09 5.71
CA THR A 562 0.56 -12.60 5.84
C THR A 562 1.55 -13.75 6.14
N ILE A 563 1.20 -14.62 7.08
CA ILE A 563 2.10 -15.69 7.55
C ILE A 563 2.20 -16.82 6.52
N VAL A 564 1.14 -17.08 5.76
CA VAL A 564 1.14 -18.12 4.71
C VAL A 564 1.35 -17.51 3.33
N VAL A 565 0.35 -16.82 2.78
CA VAL A 565 0.35 -16.41 1.36
C VAL A 565 1.46 -15.39 1.05
N CYS A 566 1.56 -14.29 1.80
CA CYS A 566 2.61 -13.29 1.58
C CYS A 566 4.01 -13.85 1.81
N SER A 567 4.16 -14.75 2.78
CA SER A 567 5.45 -15.38 3.07
C SER A 567 5.93 -16.26 1.94
N MET A 568 5.02 -17.01 1.31
CA MET A 568 5.33 -17.77 0.11
C MET A 568 5.75 -16.86 -1.05
N THR A 569 5.04 -15.74 -1.28
CA THR A 569 5.45 -14.75 -2.28
C THR A 569 6.85 -14.20 -1.98
N ALA A 570 7.08 -13.74 -0.74
CA ALA A 570 8.35 -13.16 -0.33
C ALA A 570 9.51 -14.15 -0.52
N LEU A 571 9.32 -15.41 -0.11
CA LEU A 571 10.31 -16.46 -0.29
C LEU A 571 10.62 -16.70 -1.77
N VAL A 572 9.61 -16.79 -2.65
CA VAL A 572 9.86 -16.92 -4.10
C VAL A 572 10.66 -15.74 -4.64
N ILE A 573 10.30 -14.52 -4.28
CA ILE A 573 10.99 -13.31 -4.74
C ILE A 573 12.45 -13.25 -4.25
N LEU A 574 12.70 -13.65 -2.99
CA LEU A 574 14.05 -13.70 -2.42
C LEU A 574 14.89 -14.84 -3.03
N ILE A 575 14.32 -16.04 -3.15
CA ILE A 575 14.94 -17.26 -3.71
C ILE A 575 15.23 -17.14 -5.21
N THR A 576 14.47 -16.33 -5.95
CA THR A 576 14.76 -16.05 -7.37
C THR A 576 15.71 -14.87 -7.55
N GLY A 577 15.94 -14.07 -6.50
CA GLY A 577 16.71 -12.82 -6.61
C GLY A 577 15.99 -11.74 -7.42
N ALA A 578 14.68 -11.86 -7.65
CA ALA A 578 13.93 -10.90 -8.46
C ALA A 578 13.94 -9.50 -7.85
N TRP A 579 13.95 -9.39 -6.52
CA TRP A 579 13.88 -8.12 -5.80
C TRP A 579 15.06 -7.17 -6.06
N ASN A 580 16.25 -7.70 -6.39
CA ASN A 580 17.47 -6.94 -6.67
C ASN A 580 18.00 -7.14 -8.10
N HIS A 581 17.17 -7.71 -9.00
CA HIS A 581 17.59 -7.98 -10.37
C HIS A 581 17.68 -6.69 -11.19
N ALA A 582 18.91 -6.25 -11.48
CA ALA A 582 19.16 -4.94 -12.09
C ALA A 582 18.43 -4.71 -13.42
N GLU A 583 18.32 -5.72 -14.28
CA GLU A 583 17.60 -5.59 -15.55
C GLU A 583 16.09 -5.47 -15.37
N TRP A 584 15.51 -6.21 -14.42
CA TRP A 584 14.05 -6.22 -14.24
C TRP A 584 13.62 -4.97 -13.48
N VAL A 585 14.36 -4.59 -12.44
CA VAL A 585 14.01 -3.48 -11.55
C VAL A 585 14.45 -2.13 -12.12
N HIS A 586 15.69 -1.99 -12.62
CA HIS A 586 16.23 -0.68 -13.01
C HIS A 586 16.10 -0.39 -14.50
N VAL A 587 16.26 -1.39 -15.38
CA VAL A 587 16.20 -1.18 -16.84
C VAL A 587 14.76 -1.24 -17.36
N GLN A 588 14.03 -2.30 -17.01
CA GLN A 588 12.64 -2.48 -17.44
C GLN A 588 11.64 -1.74 -16.53
N GLY A 589 12.06 -1.32 -15.33
CA GLY A 589 11.19 -0.63 -14.36
C GLY A 589 10.08 -1.51 -13.79
N LEU A 590 10.22 -2.84 -13.86
CA LEU A 590 9.22 -3.76 -13.33
C LEU A 590 9.17 -3.64 -11.81
N SER A 591 7.97 -3.39 -11.30
CA SER A 591 7.70 -3.42 -9.87
C SER A 591 6.36 -4.11 -9.61
N GLY A 592 6.20 -4.64 -8.41
CA GLY A 592 4.94 -5.26 -8.00
C GLY A 592 4.61 -6.55 -8.75
N SER A 593 3.40 -6.64 -9.30
CA SER A 593 2.86 -7.88 -9.89
C SER A 593 3.62 -8.30 -11.14
N ALA A 594 4.11 -7.37 -11.95
CA ALA A 594 4.89 -7.66 -13.14
C ALA A 594 6.23 -8.32 -12.79
N LEU A 595 6.92 -7.82 -11.76
CA LEU A 595 8.16 -8.42 -11.27
C LEU A 595 7.93 -9.83 -10.69
N THR A 596 6.79 -10.02 -10.00
CA THR A 596 6.38 -11.36 -9.54
C THR A 596 6.14 -12.29 -10.71
N SER A 597 5.40 -11.85 -11.73
CA SER A 597 5.15 -12.66 -12.93
C SER A 597 6.44 -13.07 -13.63
N ARG A 598 7.40 -12.15 -13.75
CA ARG A 598 8.71 -12.45 -14.35
C ARG A 598 9.50 -13.46 -13.53
N ALA A 599 9.50 -13.33 -12.21
CA ALA A 599 10.17 -14.26 -11.30
C ALA A 599 9.60 -15.69 -11.43
N PHE A 600 8.28 -15.83 -11.50
CA PHE A 600 7.65 -17.13 -11.68
C PHE A 600 7.86 -17.68 -13.10
N GLY A 601 7.78 -16.84 -14.13
CA GLY A 601 7.99 -17.23 -15.52
C GLY A 601 9.40 -17.75 -15.79
N ALA A 602 10.41 -17.22 -15.07
CA ALA A 602 11.78 -17.72 -15.13
C ALA A 602 11.91 -19.17 -14.59
N GLU A 603 11.03 -19.56 -13.67
CA GLU A 603 11.06 -20.89 -13.03
C GLU A 603 10.09 -21.89 -13.67
N ILE A 604 8.94 -21.40 -14.15
CA ILE A 604 7.84 -22.15 -14.74
C ILE A 604 7.29 -21.38 -15.95
N ALA A 605 7.76 -21.72 -17.15
CA ALA A 605 7.48 -20.94 -18.36
C ALA A 605 5.98 -20.72 -18.68
N TRP A 606 5.10 -21.68 -18.35
CA TRP A 606 3.65 -21.57 -18.59
C TRP A 606 2.88 -20.92 -17.43
N PHE A 607 3.52 -20.72 -16.28
CA PHE A 607 2.84 -20.21 -15.10
C PHE A 607 2.40 -18.75 -15.18
N PRO A 608 3.07 -17.82 -15.90
CA PRO A 608 2.58 -16.45 -16.07
C PRO A 608 1.12 -16.35 -16.54
N TYR A 609 0.67 -17.25 -17.43
CA TYR A 609 -0.73 -17.32 -17.86
C TYR A 609 -1.68 -17.68 -16.71
N VAL A 610 -1.29 -18.64 -15.88
CA VAL A 610 -2.04 -19.08 -14.70
C VAL A 610 -2.02 -18.02 -13.60
N LEU A 611 -0.89 -17.33 -13.43
CA LEU A 611 -0.73 -16.24 -12.49
C LEU A 611 -1.59 -15.04 -12.89
N ALA A 612 -1.71 -14.70 -14.17
CA ALA A 612 -2.59 -13.63 -14.62
C ALA A 612 -4.06 -13.93 -14.29
N ILE A 613 -4.52 -15.16 -14.55
CA ILE A 613 -5.87 -15.60 -14.14
C ILE A 613 -6.03 -15.48 -12.61
N SER A 614 -5.02 -15.93 -11.86
CA SER A 614 -5.02 -15.84 -10.40
C SER A 614 -5.10 -14.38 -9.93
N ILE A 615 -4.28 -13.49 -10.49
CA ILE A 615 -4.25 -12.04 -10.22
C ILE A 615 -5.61 -11.40 -10.50
N THR A 616 -6.25 -11.73 -11.63
CA THR A 616 -7.60 -11.27 -11.94
C THR A 616 -8.60 -11.77 -10.91
N LEU A 617 -8.50 -13.01 -10.45
CA LEU A 617 -9.37 -13.55 -9.39
C LEU A 617 -9.14 -12.88 -8.04
N PHE A 618 -7.88 -12.62 -7.65
CA PHE A 618 -7.52 -11.88 -6.44
C PHE A 618 -8.12 -10.47 -6.47
N ALA A 619 -7.89 -9.72 -7.56
CA ALA A 619 -8.47 -8.39 -7.72
C ALA A 619 -10.00 -8.42 -7.70
N TYR A 620 -10.60 -9.38 -8.41
CA TYR A 620 -12.05 -9.56 -8.46
C TYR A 620 -12.63 -9.82 -7.06
N SER A 621 -12.06 -10.74 -6.29
CA SER A 621 -12.53 -11.03 -4.93
C SER A 621 -12.39 -9.82 -4.01
N THR A 622 -11.29 -9.07 -4.12
CA THR A 622 -11.07 -7.84 -3.34
C THR A 622 -12.11 -6.78 -3.67
N ILE A 623 -12.40 -6.55 -4.96
CA ILE A 623 -13.43 -5.61 -5.40
C ILE A 623 -14.80 -5.97 -4.82
N LEU A 624 -15.17 -7.25 -4.78
CA LEU A 624 -16.46 -7.69 -4.23
C LEU A 624 -16.57 -7.38 -2.73
N SER A 625 -15.55 -7.75 -1.94
CA SER A 625 -15.56 -7.55 -0.49
C SER A 625 -15.48 -6.08 -0.11
N TRP A 626 -14.60 -5.30 -0.74
CA TRP A 626 -14.48 -3.88 -0.45
C TRP A 626 -15.71 -3.09 -0.89
N SER A 627 -16.38 -3.50 -1.98
CA SER A 627 -17.67 -2.92 -2.34
C SER A 627 -18.72 -3.19 -1.24
N TYR A 628 -18.73 -4.37 -0.62
CA TYR A 628 -19.60 -4.61 0.53
C TYR A 628 -19.24 -3.71 1.73
N TYR A 629 -17.95 -3.54 2.04
CA TYR A 629 -17.51 -2.71 3.17
C TYR A 629 -17.95 -1.26 3.02
N GLY A 630 -17.68 -0.67 1.85
CA GLY A 630 -18.11 0.68 1.54
C GLY A 630 -19.63 0.80 1.46
N GLU A 631 -20.35 -0.23 0.99
CA GLU A 631 -21.82 -0.25 1.00
C GLU A 631 -22.36 -0.17 2.43
N ARG A 632 -21.82 -0.94 3.38
CA ARG A 632 -22.26 -0.89 4.78
C ARG A 632 -22.00 0.47 5.41
N SER A 633 -20.83 1.07 5.16
CA SER A 633 -20.54 2.45 5.57
C SER A 633 -21.46 3.48 4.92
N TRP A 634 -21.82 3.28 3.66
CA TRP A 634 -22.78 4.12 2.93
C TRP A 634 -24.18 4.02 3.51
N VAL A 635 -24.67 2.81 3.75
CA VAL A 635 -25.98 2.56 4.36
C VAL A 635 -26.07 3.18 5.76
N TYR A 636 -24.98 3.16 6.54
CA TYR A 636 -24.93 3.83 7.83
C TYR A 636 -25.15 5.36 7.72
N LEU A 637 -24.58 6.01 6.69
CA LEU A 637 -24.68 7.46 6.51
C LEU A 637 -25.97 7.92 5.81
N PHE A 638 -26.41 7.17 4.80
CA PHE A 638 -27.46 7.58 3.86
C PHE A 638 -28.72 6.71 3.92
N GLY A 639 -28.69 5.60 4.67
CA GLY A 639 -29.78 4.64 4.82
C GLY A 639 -29.86 3.60 3.69
N ALA A 640 -30.53 2.47 3.99
CA ALA A 640 -30.57 1.28 3.12
C ALA A 640 -31.23 1.52 1.75
N ARG A 641 -32.11 2.51 1.63
CA ARG A 641 -32.76 2.88 0.34
C ARG A 641 -31.78 3.40 -0.71
N SER A 642 -30.61 3.89 -0.28
CA SER A 642 -29.59 4.45 -1.16
C SER A 642 -28.54 3.43 -1.63
N THR A 643 -28.68 2.16 -1.24
CA THR A 643 -27.74 1.08 -1.56
C THR A 643 -27.47 0.95 -3.06
N LEU A 644 -28.50 1.07 -3.90
CA LEU A 644 -28.33 0.96 -5.36
C LEU A 644 -27.41 2.04 -5.92
N VAL A 645 -27.45 3.27 -5.36
CA VAL A 645 -26.57 4.37 -5.78
C VAL A 645 -25.11 3.98 -5.56
N TYR A 646 -24.80 3.42 -4.38
CA TYR A 646 -23.45 2.98 -4.07
C TYR A 646 -23.00 1.80 -4.94
N LYS A 647 -23.87 0.84 -5.23
CA LYS A 647 -23.54 -0.30 -6.09
C LYS A 647 -23.23 0.12 -7.53
N THR A 648 -24.07 0.99 -8.12
CA THR A 648 -23.81 1.54 -9.47
C THR A 648 -22.51 2.31 -9.50
N LEU A 649 -22.23 3.06 -8.44
CA LEU A 649 -21.00 3.80 -8.26
C LEU A 649 -19.78 2.87 -8.24
N ALA A 650 -19.78 1.85 -7.39
CA ALA A 650 -18.69 0.89 -7.27
C ALA A 650 -18.41 0.18 -8.60
N VAL A 651 -19.45 -0.29 -9.30
CA VAL A 651 -19.32 -0.93 -10.62
C VAL A 651 -18.74 0.03 -11.66
N SER A 652 -19.17 1.30 -11.67
CA SER A 652 -18.60 2.30 -12.56
C SER A 652 -17.12 2.51 -12.26
N CYS A 653 -16.75 2.68 -10.99
CA CYS A 653 -15.36 2.84 -10.59
C CYS A 653 -14.48 1.64 -10.99
N THR A 654 -15.01 0.41 -10.99
CA THR A 654 -14.28 -0.76 -11.52
C THR A 654 -13.92 -0.59 -12.98
N PHE A 655 -14.86 -0.11 -13.80
CA PHE A 655 -14.61 0.15 -15.23
C PHE A 655 -13.58 1.26 -15.43
N PHE A 656 -13.78 2.41 -14.78
CA PHE A 656 -12.89 3.56 -14.98
C PHE A 656 -11.51 3.37 -14.33
N GLY A 657 -11.40 2.50 -13.33
CA GLY A 657 -10.13 2.12 -12.71
C GLY A 657 -9.16 1.53 -13.73
N THR A 658 -9.62 0.73 -14.70
CA THR A 658 -8.75 0.16 -15.74
C THR A 658 -8.24 1.19 -16.75
N LEU A 659 -8.93 2.33 -16.89
CA LEU A 659 -8.61 3.39 -17.85
C LEU A 659 -7.71 4.48 -17.24
N ALA A 660 -7.68 4.60 -15.92
CA ALA A 660 -7.02 5.70 -15.24
C ALA A 660 -5.51 5.46 -15.05
N ASN A 661 -4.71 6.53 -15.16
CA ASN A 661 -3.33 6.56 -14.67
C ASN A 661 -3.35 6.94 -13.18
N LEU A 662 -3.34 5.94 -12.31
CA LEU A 662 -3.81 6.11 -10.94
C LEU A 662 -2.78 6.62 -9.93
N GLY A 663 -1.53 6.96 -10.30
CA GLY A 663 -0.46 7.25 -9.33
C GLY A 663 -0.90 8.05 -8.09
N SER A 664 -1.51 9.23 -8.29
CA SER A 664 -2.01 10.06 -7.18
C SER A 664 -3.29 9.54 -6.50
N VAL A 665 -4.11 8.76 -7.20
CA VAL A 665 -5.30 8.09 -6.64
C VAL A 665 -4.87 6.94 -5.72
N LEU A 666 -3.77 6.24 -6.04
CA LEU A 666 -3.23 5.16 -5.22
C LEU A 666 -2.77 5.67 -3.86
N ASP A 667 -1.94 6.73 -3.86
CA ASP A 667 -1.45 7.34 -2.62
C ASP A 667 -2.60 7.82 -1.74
N PHE A 668 -3.59 8.50 -2.33
CA PHE A 668 -4.76 8.94 -1.57
C PHE A 668 -5.61 7.78 -1.03
N SER A 669 -5.76 6.71 -1.81
CA SER A 669 -6.55 5.55 -1.40
C SER A 669 -5.90 4.79 -0.25
N ASP A 670 -4.59 4.59 -0.35
CA ASP A 670 -3.75 4.02 0.70
C ASP A 670 -3.88 4.85 1.99
N MET A 671 -3.94 6.18 1.84
CA MET A 671 -4.16 7.08 2.97
C MET A 671 -5.55 6.93 3.60
N MET A 672 -6.59 6.65 2.81
CA MET A 672 -7.94 6.43 3.34
C MET A 672 -8.04 5.10 4.10
N ILE A 673 -7.48 4.03 3.55
CA ILE A 673 -7.50 2.69 4.19
C ILE A 673 -6.75 2.73 5.53
N LEU A 674 -5.53 3.25 5.55
CA LEU A 674 -4.78 3.37 6.80
C LEU A 674 -5.42 4.38 7.75
N GLY A 675 -6.00 5.47 7.22
CA GLY A 675 -6.69 6.49 8.00
C GLY A 675 -7.84 5.95 8.84
N MET A 676 -8.56 4.93 8.35
CA MET A 676 -9.60 4.21 9.12
C MET A 676 -9.07 3.60 10.42
N GLY A 677 -7.79 3.21 10.42
CA GLY A 677 -7.11 2.65 11.59
C GLY A 677 -7.07 3.60 12.78
N PHE A 678 -7.06 4.92 12.55
CA PHE A 678 -7.04 5.88 13.65
C PHE A 678 -8.30 5.80 14.54
N PRO A 679 -9.52 6.11 14.04
CA PRO A 679 -10.73 5.99 14.84
C PRO A 679 -10.96 4.56 15.32
N ASN A 680 -10.59 3.56 14.52
CA ASN A 680 -10.80 2.16 14.85
C ASN A 680 -9.96 1.68 16.04
N ILE A 681 -8.62 1.83 15.99
CA ILE A 681 -7.74 1.43 17.10
C ILE A 681 -8.12 2.16 18.39
N LEU A 682 -8.43 3.47 18.31
CA LEU A 682 -8.93 4.22 19.46
C LEU A 682 -10.21 3.58 20.04
N GLY A 683 -11.12 3.19 19.15
CA GLY A 683 -12.36 2.49 19.47
C GLY A 683 -12.13 1.22 20.26
N ILE A 684 -11.34 0.31 19.69
CA ILE A 684 -11.07 -0.98 20.31
C ILE A 684 -10.24 -0.82 21.59
N LEU A 685 -9.29 0.10 21.67
CA LEU A 685 -8.50 0.32 22.91
C LEU A 685 -9.39 0.77 24.07
N LEU A 686 -10.31 1.70 23.83
CA LEU A 686 -11.24 2.15 24.86
C LEU A 686 -12.21 1.03 25.29
N LEU A 687 -12.60 0.15 24.37
CA LEU A 687 -13.49 -0.99 24.61
C LEU A 687 -12.75 -2.30 24.96
N ALA A 688 -11.45 -2.24 25.26
CA ALA A 688 -10.66 -3.42 25.58
C ALA A 688 -11.14 -4.20 26.82
N PRO A 689 -11.58 -3.54 27.92
CA PRO A 689 -12.14 -4.25 29.08
C PRO A 689 -13.34 -5.13 28.74
N GLU A 690 -14.21 -4.69 27.84
CA GLU A 690 -15.38 -5.43 27.37
C GLU A 690 -14.96 -6.69 26.61
N VAL A 691 -14.03 -6.54 25.67
CA VAL A 691 -13.49 -7.68 24.89
C VAL A 691 -12.91 -8.73 25.83
N ARG A 692 -12.11 -8.30 26.81
CA ARG A 692 -11.50 -9.22 27.78
C ARG A 692 -12.53 -9.90 28.67
N ARG A 693 -13.53 -9.18 29.17
CA ARG A 693 -14.60 -9.75 29.99
C ARG A 693 -15.37 -10.81 29.21
N ASP A 694 -15.78 -10.49 27.99
CA ASP A 694 -16.56 -11.39 27.15
C ASP A 694 -15.72 -12.62 26.74
N LEU A 695 -14.42 -12.44 26.46
CA LEU A 695 -13.48 -13.55 26.20
C LEU A 695 -13.35 -14.50 27.40
N LEU A 696 -13.20 -13.96 28.61
CA LEU A 696 -13.07 -14.80 29.81
C LEU A 696 -14.34 -15.60 30.09
N ASP A 697 -15.52 -14.98 29.93
CA ASP A 697 -16.82 -15.66 30.03
C ASP A 697 -16.94 -16.78 28.98
N TYR A 698 -16.77 -16.43 27.70
CA TYR A 698 -16.85 -17.36 26.58
C TYR A 698 -15.91 -18.55 26.78
N TRP A 699 -14.65 -18.28 27.15
CA TRP A 699 -13.64 -19.34 27.28
C TRP A 699 -13.90 -20.26 28.47
N SER A 700 -14.50 -19.73 29.55
CA SER A 700 -14.97 -20.54 30.68
C SER A 700 -16.08 -21.51 30.25
N ARG A 701 -17.08 -21.02 29.51
CA ARG A 701 -18.18 -21.82 28.95
C ARG A 701 -17.70 -22.85 27.92
N TYR A 702 -16.73 -22.48 27.09
CA TYR A 702 -16.08 -23.39 26.15
C TYR A 702 -15.35 -24.55 26.84
N ARG A 703 -14.50 -24.25 27.82
CA ARG A 703 -13.72 -25.27 28.54
C ARG A 703 -14.58 -26.22 29.37
N SER A 704 -15.73 -25.74 29.84
CA SER A 704 -16.72 -26.55 30.56
C SER A 704 -17.63 -27.36 29.63
N GLY A 705 -17.46 -27.27 28.31
CA GLY A 705 -18.22 -28.05 27.34
C GLY A 705 -19.69 -27.63 27.21
N GLN A 706 -20.01 -26.38 27.54
CA GLN A 706 -21.39 -25.87 27.50
C GLN A 706 -21.87 -25.52 26.09
N PHE A 707 -20.97 -25.40 25.11
CA PHE A 707 -21.36 -25.08 23.74
C PHE A 707 -21.87 -26.32 23.01
N PRO A 708 -23.13 -26.31 22.51
CA PRO A 708 -23.65 -27.38 21.69
C PRO A 708 -22.86 -27.53 20.39
N ILE A 709 -22.67 -28.78 19.95
CA ILE A 709 -21.98 -29.13 18.70
C ILE A 709 -23.04 -29.47 17.65
N TYR A 710 -23.00 -28.78 16.51
CA TYR A 710 -23.92 -28.92 15.40
C TYR A 710 -23.16 -29.48 14.20
N LYS A 711 -22.93 -30.80 14.16
CA LYS A 711 -22.19 -31.41 13.04
C LYS A 711 -23.13 -31.58 11.83
N GLN A 712 -22.64 -31.30 10.62
CA GLN A 712 -23.38 -31.53 9.36
C GLN A 712 -24.06 -32.92 9.37
N GLY A 713 -25.39 -32.92 9.39
CA GLY A 713 -26.22 -34.08 9.08
C GLY A 713 -26.89 -34.78 10.25
N HIS A 714 -26.35 -34.82 11.47
CA HIS A 714 -27.00 -35.50 12.60
C HIS A 714 -26.83 -34.67 13.89
N LEU A 715 -27.96 -34.31 14.52
CA LEU A 715 -27.99 -33.90 15.92
C LEU A 715 -27.20 -34.94 16.72
N SER A 716 -26.14 -34.53 17.42
CA SER A 716 -25.50 -35.45 18.36
C SER A 716 -26.56 -35.80 19.41
N SER A 717 -26.82 -37.09 19.59
CA SER A 717 -27.87 -37.62 20.50
C SER A 717 -27.77 -37.11 21.94
N ALA A 718 -26.63 -36.55 22.35
CA ALA A 718 -26.46 -35.94 23.66
C ALA A 718 -27.30 -34.66 23.87
N ALA A 719 -27.67 -33.96 22.80
CA ALA A 719 -28.50 -32.75 22.89
C ALA A 719 -30.00 -33.07 22.95
N SER A 720 -30.45 -34.18 22.32
CA SER A 720 -31.84 -34.62 22.41
C SER A 720 -32.17 -35.18 23.80
N THR A 721 -31.27 -35.93 24.42
CA THR A 721 -31.51 -36.52 25.76
C THR A 721 -31.59 -35.46 26.87
N ARG A 722 -30.89 -34.32 26.74
CA ARG A 722 -31.01 -33.22 27.73
C ARG A 722 -32.23 -32.33 27.53
N ALA A 723 -32.75 -32.22 26.31
CA ALA A 723 -34.00 -31.51 26.06
C ALA A 723 -35.22 -32.32 26.54
N GLU A 724 -35.18 -33.65 26.45
CA GLU A 724 -36.22 -34.52 27.03
C GLU A 724 -36.18 -34.54 28.56
N MET A 725 -35.00 -34.53 29.20
CA MET A 725 -34.89 -34.52 30.67
C MET A 725 -35.14 -33.15 31.33
N ALA A 726 -35.30 -32.07 30.56
CA ALA A 726 -35.66 -30.75 31.09
C ALA A 726 -37.14 -30.38 30.83
N GLY A 727 -37.88 -31.28 30.17
CA GLY A 727 -39.31 -31.15 29.89
C GLY A 727 -40.23 -32.05 30.74
N ASP A 728 -39.65 -32.86 31.62
CA ASP A 728 -40.31 -33.57 32.74
C ASP A 728 -39.85 -32.95 34.07
#